data_AF-A0AAX6RQZ2-F1
#
_entry.id   AF-A0AAX6RQZ2-F1
#
_cell.length_a   1.000
_cell.length_b   1.000
_cell.length_c   1.000
_cell.angle_alpha   90.00
_cell.angle_beta   90.00
_cell.angle_gamma   90.00
#
_symmetry.space_group_name_H-M   'P 1'
#
loop_
_entity.id
_entity.type
_entity.pdbx_description
1 polymer ?
#
loop_
_entity_poly.entity_id
_entity_poly.type
_entity_poly.pdbx_seq_one_letter_code
_entity_poly.pdbx_strand_id
1 'polypeptide(L)'
;MNREQQLDPDAGSGMEEVELSWEDYLEETGSTAVPYGSFKHVDTRLQNGFAPGMKLEVAVRTNPETYWVATIITTCEQLLLLRYDGYGEDRRADFWCDIRKADLYPIGWCEQNKKTLEAPEGIRNKVSDWDAFLRQALTGACSPPVPLLEGLRHGRNPLDLIAPGSRLECQAFRESLSTWIVTVVENIGGRLKLHYEGLESPDNFEHWLYYLDPFLHHVGWAAQQGYELHPPLAIRHLKNEAEWQEILAKVKEEEEEPLPSYLFKDKQVIGIHTFSVNMKLEALDPWSPFEISPATVVKVFDEKYFLVEMDDLRPEGHTRRSFVCHVNSPGIFPVQWSLKNGIHISPPPGYPGQDFDWADYLKQCGAEAAPQRCFPPSVSEHEFKENMKLEAVNPLLPEEVCIATITAVRGPYLWLQLEGSKKPVPECIVSVESMDIFPLGWCETNGHPLSTPRRARVHKQRKIAVVQPEKQIPSSRPVHEGLKSQELNSADSVTINGKYCCPKIYFNHRCFSGPYLNKGRIAELPQCVGPGNCVLVLREVLTLLINAAYKPSRVLRELQLDKDSVWHGCGEVLKAKYKGKSYRATVEIVKTADRVTEFCRQTCIKLECCPNLFGPRMVLDTCSENCSVLTKTKYILADNLIRSVGLWDCLYFQQVPQYS
;
A
#
# COMPACT_ATOMS: atom_id res chain seq x y z
N MET A 1 61.76 34.51 9.75
CA MET A 1 61.66 33.38 10.70
C MET A 1 60.24 33.32 11.22
N ASN A 2 59.78 32.14 11.63
CA ASN A 2 58.46 31.81 12.20
C ASN A 2 57.30 32.05 11.20
N ARG A 3 56.83 31.04 10.47
CA ARG A 3 56.00 29.87 10.87
C ARG A 3 54.58 30.24 11.25
N GLU A 4 53.63 29.83 10.41
CA GLU A 4 52.20 29.78 10.72
C GLU A 4 51.88 28.75 11.81
N GLN A 5 50.68 28.87 12.39
CA GLN A 5 49.99 27.79 13.09
C GLN A 5 48.63 27.56 12.42
N GLN A 6 48.26 26.29 12.24
CA GLN A 6 47.01 25.90 11.60
C GLN A 6 45.81 26.19 12.51
N LEU A 7 44.68 26.56 11.91
CA LEU A 7 43.36 26.48 12.51
C LEU A 7 42.71 25.19 12.04
N ASP A 8 42.34 24.29 12.96
CA ASP A 8 41.57 23.09 12.63
C ASP A 8 40.11 23.47 12.31
N PRO A 9 39.58 23.05 11.14
CA PRO A 9 38.21 23.33 10.74
C PRO A 9 37.29 22.11 10.93
N ASP A 10 37.29 21.46 12.10
CA ASP A 10 36.29 20.45 12.44
C ASP A 10 35.62 20.69 13.80
N ALA A 11 34.45 21.29 13.72
CA ALA A 11 33.44 21.33 14.77
C ALA A 11 32.07 21.11 14.11
N GLY A 12 31.96 20.07 13.28
CA GLY A 12 30.71 19.73 12.59
C GLY A 12 29.56 19.49 13.56
N SER A 13 28.65 20.47 13.70
CA SER A 13 27.45 20.33 14.53
C SER A 13 26.46 19.37 13.86
N GLY A 14 26.64 18.07 14.08
CA GLY A 14 25.68 17.04 13.67
C GLY A 14 24.33 17.24 14.36
N MET A 15 23.46 18.05 13.74
CA MET A 15 22.04 18.01 14.02
C MET A 15 21.50 16.71 13.46
N GLU A 16 21.32 15.71 14.33
CA GLU A 16 20.50 14.54 14.00
C GLU A 16 19.11 15.04 13.57
N GLU A 17 18.69 14.76 12.33
CA GLU A 17 17.31 15.07 11.94
C GLU A 17 16.36 14.20 12.76
N VAL A 18 15.53 14.86 13.57
CA VAL A 18 14.52 14.16 14.38
C VAL A 18 13.43 13.63 13.45
N GLU A 19 13.51 12.32 13.19
CA GLU A 19 12.52 11.52 12.46
C GLU A 19 11.13 11.67 13.10
N LEU A 20 10.09 11.77 12.26
CA LEU A 20 8.71 11.94 12.73
C LEU A 20 8.19 10.65 13.36
N SER A 21 7.90 10.69 14.66
CA SER A 21 7.14 9.65 15.33
C SER A 21 5.65 9.94 15.22
N TRP A 22 4.94 9.12 14.43
CA TRP A 22 3.48 9.22 14.31
C TRP A 22 2.75 8.96 15.64
N GLU A 23 3.29 8.12 16.51
CA GLU A 23 2.70 7.80 17.82
C GLU A 23 2.77 9.02 18.75
N ASP A 24 3.97 9.58 18.96
CA ASP A 24 4.15 10.80 19.78
C ASP A 24 3.33 11.99 19.25
N TYR A 25 3.27 12.19 17.92
CA TYR A 25 2.53 13.30 17.32
C TYR A 25 1.00 13.13 17.37
N LEU A 26 0.48 11.90 17.25
CA LEU A 26 -0.95 11.62 17.45
C LEU A 26 -1.33 11.79 18.93
N GLU A 27 -0.49 11.38 19.88
CA GLU A 27 -0.70 11.61 21.31
C GLU A 27 -0.65 13.11 21.67
N GLU A 28 0.37 13.86 21.22
CA GLU A 28 0.48 15.32 21.49
C GLU A 28 -0.74 16.09 20.95
N THR A 29 -1.24 15.70 19.78
CA THR A 29 -2.40 16.35 19.16
C THR A 29 -3.75 15.80 19.63
N GLY A 30 -3.78 14.75 20.46
CA GLY A 30 -5.01 14.11 20.92
C GLY A 30 -5.89 13.58 19.78
N SER A 31 -5.27 13.09 18.70
CA SER A 31 -5.92 12.73 17.43
C SER A 31 -5.75 11.25 17.10
N THR A 32 -6.35 10.78 16.00
CA THR A 32 -6.23 9.38 15.56
C THR A 32 -6.02 9.27 14.05
N ALA A 33 -5.27 8.26 13.60
CA ALA A 33 -5.11 7.98 12.18
C ALA A 33 -6.43 7.50 11.55
N VAL A 34 -6.72 7.93 10.32
CA VAL A 34 -7.78 7.30 9.50
C VAL A 34 -7.39 5.84 9.19
N PRO A 35 -8.31 4.86 9.33
CA PRO A 35 -8.02 3.46 9.01
C PRO A 35 -7.64 3.26 7.53
N TYR A 36 -6.57 2.51 7.26
CA TYR A 36 -6.03 2.28 5.91
C TYR A 36 -7.08 1.83 4.87
N GLY A 37 -8.00 0.93 5.26
CA GLY A 37 -9.07 0.44 4.39
C GLY A 37 -10.15 1.48 4.02
N SER A 38 -10.06 2.72 4.53
CA SER A 38 -10.91 3.84 4.09
C SER A 38 -10.47 4.37 2.71
N PHE A 39 -9.19 4.21 2.37
CA PHE A 39 -8.58 4.78 1.17
C PHE A 39 -8.66 3.78 0.00
N LYS A 40 -9.84 3.68 -0.62
CA LYS A 40 -10.16 2.66 -1.64
C LYS A 40 -9.08 2.50 -2.72
N HIS A 41 -8.59 3.60 -3.28
CA HIS A 41 -7.58 3.58 -4.34
C HIS A 41 -6.21 3.07 -3.86
N VAL A 42 -5.88 3.21 -2.56
CA VAL A 42 -4.67 2.64 -1.93
C VAL A 42 -4.87 1.16 -1.60
N ASP A 43 -6.06 0.74 -1.18
CA ASP A 43 -6.37 -0.69 -0.94
C ASP A 43 -6.31 -1.49 -2.26
N THR A 44 -6.79 -0.92 -3.37
CA THR A 44 -6.63 -1.47 -4.72
C THR A 44 -5.15 -1.72 -5.09
N ARG A 45 -4.23 -0.84 -4.69
CA ARG A 45 -2.78 -0.98 -4.98
C ARG A 45 -2.16 -2.27 -4.40
N LEU A 46 -2.72 -2.82 -3.33
CA LEU A 46 -2.27 -4.09 -2.74
C LEU A 46 -2.57 -5.30 -3.65
N GLN A 47 -3.41 -5.13 -4.67
CA GLN A 47 -3.73 -6.16 -5.65
C GLN A 47 -2.68 -6.19 -6.76
N ASN A 48 -1.80 -7.19 -6.68
CA ASN A 48 -0.70 -7.49 -7.61
C ASN A 48 -1.14 -7.91 -9.04
N GLY A 49 -2.33 -7.53 -9.50
CA GLY A 49 -2.95 -7.99 -10.75
C GLY A 49 -3.61 -9.37 -10.67
N PHE A 50 -3.03 -10.32 -9.93
CA PHE A 50 -3.59 -11.66 -9.69
C PHE A 50 -4.83 -11.61 -8.80
N ALA A 51 -5.70 -12.62 -8.93
CA ALA A 51 -6.91 -12.77 -8.11
C ALA A 51 -7.13 -14.24 -7.68
N PRO A 52 -7.75 -14.48 -6.52
CA PRO A 52 -8.24 -15.81 -6.14
C PRO A 52 -9.17 -16.41 -7.22
N GLY A 53 -9.05 -17.70 -7.48
CA GLY A 53 -9.80 -18.41 -8.52
C GLY A 53 -9.16 -18.40 -9.91
N MET A 54 -8.16 -17.53 -10.17
CA MET A 54 -7.35 -17.65 -11.39
C MET A 54 -6.58 -18.99 -11.42
N LYS A 55 -6.33 -19.52 -12.62
CA LYS A 55 -5.57 -20.75 -12.82
C LYS A 55 -4.30 -20.48 -13.62
N LEU A 56 -3.21 -21.14 -13.26
CA LEU A 56 -1.92 -21.04 -13.93
C LEU A 56 -1.25 -22.42 -14.03
N GLU A 57 -0.25 -22.54 -14.90
CA GLU A 57 0.64 -23.70 -14.96
C GLU A 57 1.85 -23.43 -14.05
N VAL A 58 2.23 -24.41 -13.23
CA VAL A 58 3.35 -24.28 -12.29
C VAL A 58 4.16 -25.57 -12.22
N ALA A 59 5.49 -25.43 -12.14
CA ALA A 59 6.39 -26.58 -12.04
C ALA A 59 6.00 -27.51 -10.88
N VAL A 60 6.07 -28.82 -11.14
CA VAL A 60 5.74 -29.85 -10.16
C VAL A 60 6.91 -30.03 -9.22
N ARG A 61 6.69 -29.78 -7.92
CA ARG A 61 7.76 -29.79 -6.88
C ARG A 61 8.60 -31.08 -6.81
N THR A 62 8.09 -32.20 -7.31
CA THR A 62 8.79 -33.49 -7.37
C THR A 62 9.54 -33.74 -8.69
N ASN A 63 9.27 -32.97 -9.75
CA ASN A 63 9.94 -33.07 -11.05
C ASN A 63 9.87 -31.71 -11.80
N PRO A 64 10.91 -30.86 -11.73
CA PRO A 64 10.90 -29.51 -12.32
C PRO A 64 10.71 -29.44 -13.84
N GLU A 65 10.95 -30.53 -14.58
CA GLU A 65 10.71 -30.57 -16.04
C GLU A 65 9.23 -30.78 -16.41
N THR A 66 8.38 -30.98 -15.42
CA THR A 66 6.93 -31.21 -15.58
C THR A 66 6.13 -30.15 -14.83
N TYR A 67 4.96 -29.84 -15.36
CA TYR A 67 4.10 -28.75 -14.90
C TYR A 67 2.72 -29.28 -14.56
N TRP A 68 1.95 -28.56 -13.75
CA TRP A 68 0.55 -28.87 -13.55
C TRP A 68 -0.27 -27.60 -13.32
N VAL A 69 -1.57 -27.68 -13.65
CA VAL A 69 -2.52 -26.61 -13.40
C VAL A 69 -2.70 -26.43 -11.88
N ALA A 70 -2.64 -25.19 -11.41
CA ALA A 70 -2.96 -24.82 -10.04
C ALA A 70 -3.88 -23.60 -9.99
N THR A 71 -4.79 -23.61 -9.02
CA THR A 71 -5.67 -22.49 -8.70
C THR A 71 -5.06 -21.60 -7.63
N ILE A 72 -5.14 -20.28 -7.81
CA ILE A 72 -4.80 -19.29 -6.77
C ILE A 72 -5.89 -19.33 -5.70
N ILE A 73 -5.55 -19.75 -4.48
CA ILE A 73 -6.44 -19.79 -3.31
C ILE A 73 -6.48 -18.42 -2.62
N THR A 74 -5.34 -17.74 -2.51
CA THR A 74 -5.27 -16.33 -2.09
C THR A 74 -3.98 -15.65 -2.56
N THR A 75 -3.99 -14.32 -2.63
CA THR A 75 -2.84 -13.48 -2.96
C THR A 75 -2.29 -12.80 -1.69
N CYS A 76 -0.99 -12.53 -1.66
CA CYS A 76 -0.32 -11.77 -0.59
C CYS A 76 0.91 -11.06 -1.18
N GLU A 77 0.68 -9.91 -1.83
CA GLU A 77 1.68 -9.10 -2.55
C GLU A 77 2.53 -9.89 -3.56
N GLN A 78 3.67 -10.44 -3.12
CA GLN A 78 4.64 -11.16 -3.95
C GLN A 78 4.52 -12.69 -3.78
N LEU A 79 3.59 -13.14 -2.92
CA LEU A 79 3.31 -14.54 -2.65
C LEU A 79 1.90 -14.91 -3.15
N LEU A 80 1.78 -16.08 -3.77
CA LEU A 80 0.51 -16.74 -4.11
C LEU A 80 0.36 -18.00 -3.27
N LEU A 81 -0.80 -18.22 -2.66
CA LEU A 81 -1.16 -19.52 -2.11
C LEU A 81 -1.81 -20.33 -3.25
N LEU A 82 -1.16 -21.39 -3.70
CA LEU A 82 -1.60 -22.21 -4.82
C LEU A 82 -2.09 -23.58 -4.33
N ARG A 83 -3.10 -24.14 -5.00
CA ARG A 83 -3.50 -25.55 -4.88
C ARG A 83 -3.49 -26.19 -6.25
N TYR A 84 -2.78 -27.30 -6.42
CA TYR A 84 -2.83 -28.08 -7.66
C TYR A 84 -4.24 -28.60 -7.93
N ASP A 85 -4.70 -28.48 -9.17
CA ASP A 85 -6.04 -28.89 -9.58
C ASP A 85 -6.21 -30.42 -9.46
N GLY A 86 -7.25 -30.82 -8.73
CA GLY A 86 -7.55 -32.23 -8.39
C GLY A 86 -7.43 -32.58 -6.90
N TYR A 87 -6.93 -31.67 -6.05
CA TYR A 87 -7.02 -31.82 -4.59
C TYR A 87 -8.37 -31.40 -3.98
N GLY A 88 -9.27 -30.77 -4.76
CA GLY A 88 -10.56 -30.29 -4.27
C GLY A 88 -10.39 -29.22 -3.19
N GLU A 89 -11.00 -29.44 -2.01
CA GLU A 89 -10.90 -28.55 -0.85
C GLU A 89 -9.86 -28.95 0.21
N ASP A 90 -8.94 -29.86 -0.12
CA ASP A 90 -7.87 -30.25 0.82
C ASP A 90 -6.79 -29.16 0.96
N ARG A 91 -6.99 -28.28 1.94
CA ARG A 91 -6.06 -27.20 2.30
C ARG A 91 -4.67 -27.66 2.73
N ARG A 92 -4.47 -28.97 3.01
CA ARG A 92 -3.13 -29.51 3.29
C ARG A 92 -2.26 -29.66 2.03
N ALA A 93 -2.87 -29.56 0.86
CA ALA A 93 -2.18 -29.49 -0.43
C ALA A 93 -1.90 -28.04 -0.88
N ASP A 94 -2.29 -27.04 -0.10
CA ASP A 94 -2.04 -25.62 -0.41
C ASP A 94 -0.55 -25.30 -0.17
N PHE A 95 0.08 -24.58 -1.09
CA PHE A 95 1.48 -24.21 -0.99
C PHE A 95 1.74 -22.76 -1.38
N TRP A 96 2.53 -22.05 -0.57
CA TRP A 96 3.02 -20.72 -0.92
C TRP A 96 4.05 -20.78 -2.05
N CYS A 97 3.92 -19.83 -2.97
CA CYS A 97 4.75 -19.65 -4.16
C CYS A 97 5.17 -18.17 -4.25
N ASP A 98 6.46 -17.91 -4.45
CA ASP A 98 7.02 -16.57 -4.61
C ASP A 98 7.04 -16.24 -6.10
N ILE A 99 6.30 -15.21 -6.51
CA ILE A 99 6.03 -14.95 -7.94
C ILE A 99 7.33 -14.75 -8.72
N ARG A 100 8.38 -14.17 -8.11
CA ARG A 100 9.67 -13.90 -8.77
C ARG A 100 10.69 -15.05 -8.72
N LYS A 101 10.32 -16.19 -8.12
CA LYS A 101 11.24 -17.32 -7.87
C LYS A 101 10.66 -18.68 -8.21
N ALA A 102 9.50 -18.71 -8.85
CA ALA A 102 8.81 -19.92 -9.23
C ALA A 102 8.45 -19.85 -10.71
N ASP A 103 8.61 -20.99 -11.38
CA ASP A 103 8.26 -21.16 -12.78
C ASP A 103 6.72 -21.25 -12.89
N LEU A 104 6.12 -20.06 -13.01
CA LEU A 104 4.68 -19.82 -13.09
C LEU A 104 4.36 -19.30 -14.50
N TYR A 105 3.42 -19.95 -15.17
CA TYR A 105 3.12 -19.71 -16.58
C TYR A 105 1.61 -19.64 -16.85
N PRO A 106 1.17 -18.90 -17.89
CA PRO A 106 -0.24 -18.84 -18.25
C PRO A 106 -0.75 -20.19 -18.75
N ILE A 107 -2.06 -20.42 -18.67
CA ILE A 107 -2.69 -21.63 -19.22
C ILE A 107 -2.42 -21.72 -20.74
N GLY A 108 -1.91 -22.86 -21.19
CA GLY A 108 -1.51 -23.14 -22.57
C GLY A 108 -0.01 -22.97 -22.84
N TRP A 109 0.78 -22.49 -21.88
CA TRP A 109 2.23 -22.29 -22.07
C TRP A 109 2.98 -23.60 -22.33
N CYS A 110 2.63 -24.69 -21.63
CA CYS A 110 3.24 -26.00 -21.84
C CYS A 110 3.00 -26.56 -23.24
N GLU A 111 1.79 -26.36 -23.80
CA GLU A 111 1.46 -26.79 -25.16
C GLU A 111 2.31 -26.02 -26.20
N GLN A 112 2.42 -24.70 -26.04
CA GLN A 112 3.23 -23.83 -26.89
C GLN A 112 4.73 -24.18 -26.83
N ASN A 113 5.25 -24.41 -25.61
CA ASN A 113 6.67 -24.68 -25.35
C ASN A 113 7.05 -26.17 -25.39
N LYS A 114 6.09 -27.06 -25.74
CA LYS A 114 6.28 -28.52 -25.82
C LYS A 114 6.76 -29.15 -24.50
N LYS A 115 6.36 -28.56 -23.36
CA LYS A 115 6.54 -29.11 -22.02
C LYS A 115 5.38 -30.03 -21.65
N THR A 116 5.58 -30.89 -20.65
CA THR A 116 4.59 -31.90 -20.26
C THR A 116 3.79 -31.47 -19.03
N LEU A 117 2.46 -31.48 -19.15
CA LEU A 117 1.56 -31.42 -18.00
C LEU A 117 1.47 -32.82 -17.36
N GLU A 118 1.97 -32.97 -16.13
CA GLU A 118 2.01 -34.24 -15.41
C GLU A 118 1.47 -34.08 -13.97
N ALA A 119 0.39 -34.79 -13.63
CA ALA A 119 -0.26 -34.62 -12.34
C ALA A 119 0.68 -34.95 -11.15
N PRO A 120 0.68 -34.19 -10.05
CA PRO A 120 1.40 -34.56 -8.83
C PRO A 120 0.94 -35.93 -8.29
N GLU A 121 1.84 -36.68 -7.66
CA GLU A 121 1.61 -38.08 -7.24
C GLU A 121 0.33 -38.26 -6.39
N GLY A 122 0.09 -37.34 -5.45
CA GLY A 122 -1.14 -37.32 -4.63
C GLY A 122 -2.44 -36.98 -5.37
N ILE A 123 -2.39 -36.76 -6.68
CA ILE A 123 -3.56 -36.64 -7.57
C ILE A 123 -3.60 -37.77 -8.62
N ARG A 124 -2.46 -38.34 -9.05
CA ARG A 124 -2.37 -39.38 -10.12
C ARG A 124 -3.38 -40.52 -9.98
N ASN A 125 -3.67 -40.92 -8.74
CA ASN A 125 -4.55 -42.05 -8.43
C ASN A 125 -6.02 -41.62 -8.14
N LYS A 126 -6.39 -40.35 -8.36
CA LYS A 126 -7.73 -39.78 -8.09
C LYS A 126 -8.56 -39.49 -9.33
N VAL A 127 -7.94 -39.38 -10.51
CA VAL A 127 -8.60 -39.03 -11.78
C VAL A 127 -8.25 -40.08 -12.83
N SER A 128 -9.26 -40.63 -13.51
CA SER A 128 -9.11 -41.66 -14.53
C SER A 128 -9.00 -41.13 -15.96
N ASP A 129 -9.53 -39.92 -16.20
CA ASP A 129 -9.49 -39.22 -17.49
C ASP A 129 -9.04 -37.77 -17.26
N TRP A 130 -7.77 -37.50 -17.57
CA TRP A 130 -7.14 -36.20 -17.38
C TRP A 130 -7.57 -35.18 -18.43
N ASP A 131 -7.92 -35.64 -19.63
CA ASP A 131 -8.40 -34.80 -20.72
C ASP A 131 -9.77 -34.23 -20.39
N ALA A 132 -10.72 -35.08 -19.97
CA ALA A 132 -12.03 -34.65 -19.53
C ALA A 132 -11.94 -33.75 -18.28
N PHE A 133 -11.07 -34.09 -17.32
CA PHE A 133 -10.85 -33.29 -16.12
C PHE A 133 -10.30 -31.89 -16.44
N LEU A 134 -9.24 -31.78 -17.24
CA LEU A 134 -8.65 -30.49 -17.60
C LEU A 134 -9.59 -29.65 -18.45
N ARG A 135 -10.33 -30.26 -19.40
CA ARG A 135 -11.37 -29.56 -20.17
C ARG A 135 -12.45 -28.98 -19.25
N GLN A 136 -12.92 -29.75 -18.25
CA GLN A 136 -13.90 -29.26 -17.27
C GLN A 136 -13.32 -28.17 -16.34
N ALA A 137 -12.08 -28.34 -15.88
CA ALA A 137 -11.43 -27.41 -14.96
C ALA A 137 -11.05 -26.07 -15.60
N LEU A 138 -10.69 -26.06 -16.89
CA LEU A 138 -10.27 -24.87 -17.62
C LEU A 138 -11.42 -24.16 -18.36
N THR A 139 -12.58 -24.80 -18.54
CA THR A 139 -13.76 -24.18 -19.17
C THR A 139 -14.23 -22.97 -18.36
N GLY A 140 -14.07 -21.77 -18.93
CA GLY A 140 -14.44 -20.50 -18.27
C GLY A 140 -13.46 -20.03 -17.18
N ALA A 141 -12.30 -20.68 -17.03
CA ALA A 141 -11.28 -20.24 -16.08
C ALA A 141 -10.47 -19.05 -16.61
N CYS A 142 -10.11 -18.12 -15.72
CA CYS A 142 -9.23 -17.00 -16.06
C CYS A 142 -7.77 -17.35 -15.75
N SER A 143 -6.89 -17.25 -16.76
CA SER A 143 -5.44 -17.20 -16.54
C SER A 143 -5.02 -15.80 -16.07
N PRO A 144 -3.98 -15.66 -15.22
CA PRO A 144 -3.31 -14.37 -15.05
C PRO A 144 -2.75 -13.88 -16.40
N PRO A 145 -2.72 -12.55 -16.65
CA PRO A 145 -2.07 -11.96 -17.82
C PRO A 145 -0.59 -12.37 -17.94
N VAL A 146 -0.17 -12.74 -19.16
CA VAL A 146 1.21 -13.16 -19.48
C VAL A 146 2.27 -12.19 -18.93
N PRO A 147 2.15 -10.85 -19.03
CA PRO A 147 3.17 -9.93 -18.52
C PRO A 147 3.33 -9.86 -16.99
N LEU A 148 2.46 -10.51 -16.21
CA LEU A 148 2.68 -10.70 -14.76
C LEU A 148 3.54 -11.93 -14.46
N LEU A 149 3.56 -12.88 -15.40
CA LEU A 149 4.17 -14.21 -15.29
C LEU A 149 5.48 -14.33 -16.07
N GLU A 150 5.67 -13.55 -17.13
CA GLU A 150 6.82 -13.67 -18.05
C GLU A 150 7.47 -12.31 -18.37
N GLY A 151 8.71 -12.36 -18.87
CA GLY A 151 9.47 -11.19 -19.33
C GLY A 151 9.99 -10.27 -18.21
N LEU A 152 10.44 -9.07 -18.59
CA LEU A 152 11.00 -8.05 -17.67
C LEU A 152 10.00 -7.55 -16.61
N ARG A 153 8.72 -7.87 -16.80
CA ARG A 153 7.55 -7.43 -16.02
C ARG A 153 7.12 -8.47 -14.95
N HIS A 154 7.66 -9.69 -15.01
CA HIS A 154 7.43 -10.82 -14.09
C HIS A 154 7.49 -10.44 -12.59
N GLY A 155 6.40 -10.66 -11.87
CA GLY A 155 6.29 -10.46 -10.41
C GLY A 155 6.56 -9.04 -9.89
N ARG A 156 6.52 -8.02 -10.76
CA ARG A 156 6.46 -6.60 -10.36
C ARG A 156 5.05 -6.24 -9.87
N ASN A 157 4.92 -5.24 -8.99
CA ASN A 157 3.61 -4.64 -8.72
C ASN A 157 3.13 -3.95 -10.02
N PRO A 158 1.81 -3.90 -10.30
CA PRO A 158 1.23 -3.11 -11.39
C PRO A 158 1.83 -1.69 -11.55
N LEU A 159 2.17 -1.02 -10.45
CA LEU A 159 2.81 0.29 -10.48
C LEU A 159 4.32 0.26 -10.78
N ASP A 160 5.05 -0.80 -10.43
CA ASP A 160 6.47 -0.94 -10.81
C ASP A 160 6.63 -1.23 -12.32
N LEU A 161 5.53 -1.37 -13.06
CA LEU A 161 5.47 -1.38 -14.53
C LEU A 161 5.29 0.03 -15.11
N ILE A 162 4.61 0.94 -14.41
CA ILE A 162 4.43 2.34 -14.83
C ILE A 162 5.70 3.13 -14.43
N ALA A 163 6.76 2.93 -15.19
CA ALA A 163 8.07 3.55 -14.98
C ALA A 163 8.16 4.93 -15.68
N PRO A 164 9.09 5.81 -15.26
CA PRO A 164 9.47 6.98 -16.04
C PRO A 164 9.78 6.63 -17.50
N GLY A 165 9.30 7.46 -18.44
CA GLY A 165 9.35 7.21 -19.88
C GLY A 165 8.19 6.38 -20.44
N SER A 166 7.32 5.79 -19.61
CA SER A 166 6.13 5.07 -20.11
C SER A 166 5.11 6.04 -20.72
N ARG A 167 4.50 5.67 -21.85
CA ARG A 167 3.45 6.46 -22.49
C ARG A 167 2.04 6.02 -22.12
N LEU A 168 1.12 6.99 -22.09
CA LEU A 168 -0.30 6.83 -21.82
C LEU A 168 -1.11 7.81 -22.69
N GLU A 169 -2.41 7.59 -22.81
CA GLU A 169 -3.35 8.53 -23.44
C GLU A 169 -4.14 9.26 -22.37
N CYS A 170 -4.11 10.60 -22.37
CA CYS A 170 -4.87 11.44 -21.45
C CYS A 170 -5.93 12.22 -22.21
N GLN A 171 -7.20 12.09 -21.82
CA GLN A 171 -8.23 13.03 -22.24
C GLN A 171 -7.99 14.37 -21.55
N ALA A 172 -8.16 15.47 -22.27
CA ALA A 172 -8.33 16.76 -21.63
C ALA A 172 -9.53 16.73 -20.67
N PHE A 173 -9.43 17.44 -19.55
CA PHE A 173 -10.48 17.49 -18.51
C PHE A 173 -10.76 18.92 -18.01
N ARG A 174 -10.19 19.94 -18.66
CA ARG A 174 -10.47 21.36 -18.39
C ARG A 174 -11.61 21.87 -19.28
N GLU A 175 -11.34 22.06 -20.57
CA GLU A 175 -12.23 22.77 -21.51
C GLU A 175 -12.80 21.88 -22.64
N SER A 176 -12.21 20.69 -22.83
CA SER A 176 -12.51 19.78 -23.94
C SER A 176 -12.19 18.33 -23.54
N LEU A 177 -12.52 17.36 -24.40
CA LEU A 177 -12.16 15.93 -24.28
C LEU A 177 -11.14 15.49 -25.35
N SER A 178 -10.35 16.43 -25.87
CA SER A 178 -9.28 16.11 -26.83
C SER A 178 -8.26 15.17 -26.18
N THR A 179 -8.05 13.99 -26.74
CA THR A 179 -7.16 12.98 -26.17
C THR A 179 -5.75 13.13 -26.77
N TRP A 180 -4.72 13.21 -25.93
CA TRP A 180 -3.32 13.31 -26.37
C TRP A 180 -2.42 12.35 -25.61
N ILE A 181 -1.24 12.09 -26.18
CA ILE A 181 -0.24 11.23 -25.56
C ILE A 181 0.48 12.01 -24.45
N VAL A 182 0.59 11.38 -23.29
CA VAL A 182 1.37 11.86 -22.15
C VAL A 182 2.44 10.84 -21.78
N THR A 183 3.60 11.34 -21.36
CA THR A 183 4.73 10.53 -20.91
C THR A 183 4.88 10.69 -19.40
N VAL A 184 5.04 9.56 -18.70
CA VAL A 184 5.26 9.53 -17.25
C VAL A 184 6.66 10.06 -16.95
N VAL A 185 6.75 11.18 -16.24
CA VAL A 185 8.00 11.75 -15.73
C VAL A 185 8.40 11.05 -14.43
N GLU A 186 7.43 10.81 -13.55
CA GLU A 186 7.64 10.19 -12.24
C GLU A 186 6.40 9.39 -11.82
N ASN A 187 6.58 8.31 -11.04
CA ASN A 187 5.50 7.55 -10.41
C ASN A 187 5.79 7.41 -8.92
N ILE A 188 5.00 8.10 -8.10
CA ILE A 188 5.08 8.07 -6.64
C ILE A 188 3.84 7.36 -6.10
N GLY A 189 3.96 6.05 -5.86
CA GLY A 189 2.89 5.26 -5.22
C GLY A 189 1.57 5.21 -6.00
N GLY A 190 1.60 5.46 -7.30
CA GLY A 190 0.43 5.55 -8.18
C GLY A 190 0.01 6.98 -8.52
N ARG A 191 0.56 8.01 -7.85
CA ARG A 191 0.51 9.39 -8.33
C ARG A 191 1.53 9.53 -9.45
N LEU A 192 1.09 9.86 -10.66
CA LEU A 192 1.92 10.01 -11.84
C LEU A 192 2.13 11.49 -12.12
N LYS A 193 3.40 11.92 -12.26
CA LYS A 193 3.74 13.20 -12.87
C LYS A 193 3.75 13.00 -14.39
N LEU A 194 2.90 13.73 -15.10
CA LEU A 194 2.62 13.55 -16.51
C LEU A 194 3.02 14.80 -17.30
N HIS A 195 3.74 14.59 -18.39
CA HIS A 195 4.12 15.62 -19.37
C HIS A 195 3.48 15.31 -20.73
N TYR A 196 3.12 16.33 -21.51
CA TYR A 196 2.54 16.09 -22.85
C TYR A 196 3.64 15.78 -23.88
N GLU A 197 3.44 14.71 -24.64
CA GLU A 197 4.43 14.25 -25.62
C GLU A 197 4.60 15.28 -26.76
N GLY A 198 5.85 15.55 -27.12
CA GLY A 198 6.24 16.51 -28.15
C GLY A 198 6.66 17.90 -27.66
N LEU A 199 6.68 18.14 -26.34
CA LEU A 199 7.11 19.41 -25.74
C LEU A 199 8.55 19.39 -25.22
N GLU A 200 9.36 20.35 -25.67
CA GLU A 200 10.82 20.44 -25.43
C GLU A 200 11.21 20.90 -24.02
N SER A 201 10.28 21.42 -23.22
CA SER A 201 10.51 21.81 -21.81
C SER A 201 9.40 21.23 -20.91
N PRO A 202 9.74 20.53 -19.81
CA PRO A 202 8.75 19.92 -18.94
C PRO A 202 7.99 20.95 -18.07
N ASP A 203 8.73 21.84 -17.40
CA ASP A 203 8.28 22.67 -16.27
C ASP A 203 6.99 23.49 -16.45
N ASN A 204 6.52 23.71 -17.69
CA ASN A 204 5.37 24.57 -18.00
C ASN A 204 4.03 23.83 -18.15
N PHE A 205 4.02 22.51 -18.38
CA PHE A 205 2.80 21.75 -18.68
C PHE A 205 2.66 20.41 -17.94
N GLU A 206 3.59 20.12 -17.03
CA GLU A 206 3.48 18.99 -16.11
C GLU A 206 2.22 19.10 -15.23
N HIS A 207 1.58 17.96 -15.01
CA HIS A 207 0.43 17.83 -14.11
C HIS A 207 0.45 16.47 -13.41
N TRP A 208 -0.23 16.37 -12.27
CA TRP A 208 -0.36 15.13 -11.51
C TRP A 208 -1.75 14.53 -11.70
N LEU A 209 -1.80 13.22 -11.94
CA LEU A 209 -3.01 12.39 -11.87
C LEU A 209 -2.69 11.09 -11.16
N TYR A 210 -3.69 10.44 -10.55
CA TYR A 210 -3.53 9.07 -10.08
C TYR A 210 -3.67 8.09 -11.25
N TYR A 211 -2.98 6.95 -11.24
CA TYR A 211 -3.01 6.01 -12.37
C TYR A 211 -4.42 5.45 -12.69
N LEU A 212 -5.33 5.46 -11.70
CA LEU A 212 -6.74 5.07 -11.85
C LEU A 212 -7.69 6.24 -12.19
N ASP A 213 -7.17 7.45 -12.45
CA ASP A 213 -8.00 8.62 -12.81
C ASP A 213 -8.88 8.34 -14.05
N PRO A 214 -10.15 8.76 -14.10
CA PRO A 214 -11.06 8.43 -15.20
C PRO A 214 -10.60 8.90 -16.59
N PHE A 215 -9.79 9.95 -16.70
CA PHE A 215 -9.36 10.55 -17.97
C PHE A 215 -8.02 10.01 -18.51
N LEU A 216 -7.38 9.06 -17.81
CA LEU A 216 -6.08 8.49 -18.19
C LEU A 216 -6.21 7.03 -18.66
N HIS A 217 -5.58 6.66 -19.76
CA HIS A 217 -5.80 5.38 -20.46
C HIS A 217 -4.51 4.76 -21.02
N HIS A 218 -4.55 3.46 -21.35
CA HIS A 218 -3.45 2.80 -22.08
C HIS A 218 -3.38 3.27 -23.53
N VAL A 219 -2.19 3.24 -24.13
CA VAL A 219 -1.98 3.62 -25.55
C VAL A 219 -2.81 2.72 -26.48
N GLY A 220 -3.54 3.32 -27.41
CA GLY A 220 -4.49 2.68 -28.30
C GLY A 220 -5.94 2.65 -27.78
N TRP A 221 -6.23 3.16 -26.57
CA TRP A 221 -7.60 3.27 -26.06
C TRP A 221 -8.47 4.20 -26.90
N ALA A 222 -7.95 5.37 -27.28
CA ALA A 222 -8.62 6.36 -28.11
C ALA A 222 -9.09 5.73 -29.43
N ALA A 223 -8.18 5.04 -30.13
CA ALA A 223 -8.49 4.30 -31.35
C ALA A 223 -9.52 3.18 -31.15
N GLN A 224 -9.51 2.50 -30.00
CA GLN A 224 -10.53 1.48 -29.65
C GLN A 224 -11.92 2.09 -29.41
N GLN A 225 -12.00 3.33 -28.93
CA GLN A 225 -13.26 4.07 -28.75
C GLN A 225 -13.69 4.89 -29.99
N GLY A 226 -12.84 5.00 -31.00
CA GLY A 226 -13.07 5.84 -32.19
C GLY A 226 -12.74 7.32 -31.99
N TYR A 227 -11.99 7.68 -30.95
CA TYR A 227 -11.44 9.03 -30.78
C TYR A 227 -10.12 9.19 -31.56
N GLU A 228 -9.96 10.34 -32.21
CA GLU A 228 -8.69 10.77 -32.79
C GLU A 228 -7.80 11.42 -31.71
N LEU A 229 -6.48 11.29 -31.85
CA LEU A 229 -5.52 11.97 -30.99
C LEU A 229 -5.33 13.43 -31.44
N HIS A 230 -5.67 14.38 -30.58
CA HIS A 230 -5.55 15.83 -30.81
C HIS A 230 -4.97 16.53 -29.57
N PRO A 231 -3.97 17.42 -29.73
CA PRO A 231 -3.35 18.10 -28.60
C PRO A 231 -4.35 19.06 -27.90
N PRO A 232 -4.36 19.13 -26.56
CA PRO A 232 -5.26 19.99 -25.81
C PRO A 232 -5.02 21.48 -26.08
N LEU A 233 -6.06 22.30 -25.93
CA LEU A 233 -6.05 23.75 -26.23
C LEU A 233 -4.87 24.49 -25.57
N ALA A 234 -4.49 24.10 -24.36
CA ALA A 234 -3.36 24.65 -23.61
C ALA A 234 -2.01 24.52 -24.33
N ILE A 235 -1.81 23.50 -25.18
CA ILE A 235 -0.54 23.24 -25.90
C ILE A 235 -0.69 23.33 -27.42
N ARG A 236 -1.91 23.16 -27.97
CA ARG A 236 -2.17 23.04 -29.41
C ARG A 236 -1.60 24.18 -30.26
N HIS A 237 -1.48 25.38 -29.68
CA HIS A 237 -0.95 26.57 -30.34
C HIS A 237 0.58 26.65 -30.42
N LEU A 238 1.31 25.73 -29.75
CA LEU A 238 2.77 25.75 -29.65
C LEU A 238 3.49 25.16 -30.88
N LYS A 239 2.81 24.30 -31.64
CA LYS A 239 3.31 23.63 -32.85
C LYS A 239 2.20 23.55 -33.90
N ASN A 240 2.57 23.43 -35.18
CA ASN A 240 1.61 23.30 -36.27
C ASN A 240 1.18 21.83 -36.48
N GLU A 241 0.09 21.61 -37.24
CA GLU A 241 -0.49 20.27 -37.44
C GLU A 241 0.52 19.25 -37.99
N ALA A 242 1.43 19.64 -38.90
CA ALA A 242 2.42 18.71 -39.45
C ALA A 242 3.44 18.25 -38.39
N GLU A 243 3.85 19.13 -37.47
CA GLU A 243 4.72 18.75 -36.33
C GLU A 243 3.99 17.79 -35.38
N TRP A 244 2.70 18.02 -35.09
CA TRP A 244 1.91 17.12 -34.24
C TRP A 244 1.75 15.73 -34.87
N GLN A 245 1.55 15.65 -36.19
CA GLN A 245 1.50 14.36 -36.90
C GLN A 245 2.89 13.67 -36.96
N GLU A 246 3.99 14.42 -37.06
CA GLU A 246 5.36 13.88 -36.97
C GLU A 246 5.63 13.29 -35.57
N ILE A 247 5.18 13.94 -34.50
CA ILE A 247 5.25 13.41 -33.12
C ILE A 247 4.46 12.10 -33.01
N LEU A 248 3.23 12.02 -33.53
CA LEU A 248 2.44 10.78 -33.50
C LEU A 248 3.08 9.65 -34.32
N ALA A 249 3.67 9.97 -35.48
CA ALA A 249 4.41 9.00 -36.29
C ALA A 249 5.62 8.44 -35.52
N LYS A 250 6.43 9.33 -34.93
CA LYS A 250 7.60 8.95 -34.12
C LYS A 250 7.21 8.07 -32.92
N VAL A 251 6.19 8.45 -32.15
CA VAL A 251 5.71 7.63 -31.01
C VAL A 251 5.33 6.24 -31.48
N LYS A 252 4.61 6.12 -32.60
CA LYS A 252 4.18 4.85 -33.18
C LYS A 252 5.34 3.96 -33.67
N GLU A 253 6.49 4.55 -33.99
CA GLU A 253 7.72 3.81 -34.34
C GLU A 253 8.52 3.40 -33.09
N GLU A 254 8.46 4.16 -32.00
CA GLU A 254 9.18 3.89 -30.73
C GLU A 254 8.41 2.98 -29.75
N GLU A 255 7.08 2.85 -29.88
CA GLU A 255 6.23 2.17 -28.91
C GLU A 255 6.16 0.62 -29.12
N GLU A 256 7.27 -0.08 -28.89
CA GLU A 256 7.36 -1.55 -29.11
C GLU A 256 6.50 -2.39 -28.13
N GLU A 257 6.42 -2.01 -26.84
CA GLU A 257 5.63 -2.72 -25.82
C GLU A 257 4.86 -1.74 -24.89
N PRO A 258 3.68 -1.25 -25.27
CA PRO A 258 2.91 -0.31 -24.45
C PRO A 258 2.50 -0.87 -23.06
N LEU A 259 2.03 0.02 -22.18
CA LEU A 259 1.52 -0.37 -20.86
C LEU A 259 0.24 -1.23 -20.98
N PRO A 260 0.16 -2.42 -20.34
CA PRO A 260 -0.98 -3.32 -20.54
C PRO A 260 -2.27 -2.76 -19.97
N SER A 261 -3.37 -2.88 -20.71
CA SER A 261 -4.70 -2.40 -20.32
C SER A 261 -5.20 -2.97 -18.97
N TYR A 262 -4.74 -4.16 -18.57
CA TYR A 262 -5.09 -4.74 -17.26
C TYR A 262 -4.62 -3.91 -16.06
N LEU A 263 -3.62 -3.02 -16.22
CA LEU A 263 -3.20 -2.07 -15.18
C LEU A 263 -4.31 -1.10 -14.79
N PHE A 264 -5.29 -0.92 -15.67
CA PHE A 264 -6.39 0.03 -15.54
C PHE A 264 -7.74 -0.66 -15.31
N LYS A 265 -7.74 -1.98 -15.04
CA LYS A 265 -8.95 -2.80 -14.81
C LYS A 265 -9.81 -2.28 -13.65
N ASP A 266 -9.19 -1.65 -12.65
CA ASP A 266 -9.81 -1.20 -11.40
C ASP A 266 -10.25 0.28 -11.44
N LYS A 267 -10.26 0.91 -12.63
CA LYS A 267 -10.82 2.26 -12.81
C LYS A 267 -12.33 2.28 -12.54
N GLN A 268 -12.84 3.40 -12.03
CA GLN A 268 -14.27 3.59 -11.84
C GLN A 268 -14.98 3.59 -13.20
N VAL A 269 -15.97 2.71 -13.37
CA VAL A 269 -16.83 2.72 -14.56
C VAL A 269 -17.76 3.94 -14.49
N ILE A 270 -17.60 4.85 -15.44
CA ILE A 270 -18.43 6.05 -15.55
C ILE A 270 -19.86 5.69 -15.96
N GLY A 271 -20.84 6.12 -15.16
CA GLY A 271 -22.26 5.97 -15.49
C GLY A 271 -22.79 7.01 -16.49
N ILE A 272 -23.93 6.70 -17.10
CA ILE A 272 -24.68 7.62 -17.98
C ILE A 272 -25.33 8.72 -17.14
N HIS A 273 -25.29 9.97 -17.62
CA HIS A 273 -25.88 11.13 -16.94
C HIS A 273 -27.20 11.62 -17.56
N THR A 274 -27.92 12.48 -16.85
CA THR A 274 -29.11 13.20 -17.37
C THR A 274 -29.01 14.72 -17.26
N PHE A 275 -27.80 15.27 -17.18
CA PHE A 275 -27.58 16.72 -17.26
C PHE A 275 -27.91 17.27 -18.66
N SER A 276 -28.17 18.58 -18.74
CA SER A 276 -28.44 19.29 -19.99
C SER A 276 -27.86 20.70 -19.92
N VAL A 277 -27.55 21.28 -21.08
CA VAL A 277 -27.01 22.65 -21.17
C VAL A 277 -27.97 23.66 -20.52
N ASN A 278 -27.42 24.67 -19.86
CA ASN A 278 -28.10 25.69 -19.05
C ASN A 278 -28.71 25.19 -17.72
N MET A 279 -28.53 23.93 -17.33
CA MET A 279 -28.81 23.51 -15.94
C MET A 279 -27.81 24.14 -14.98
N LYS A 280 -28.30 24.79 -13.90
CA LYS A 280 -27.48 25.29 -12.80
C LYS A 280 -27.33 24.28 -11.67
N LEU A 281 -26.15 24.24 -11.06
CA LEU A 281 -25.77 23.37 -9.96
C LEU A 281 -24.91 24.12 -8.95
N GLU A 282 -24.65 23.50 -7.81
CA GLU A 282 -23.55 23.89 -6.92
C GLU A 282 -22.32 23.09 -7.33
N ALA A 283 -21.13 23.70 -7.30
CA ALA A 283 -19.89 23.03 -7.65
C ALA A 283 -18.67 23.55 -6.86
N LEU A 284 -17.64 22.71 -6.84
CA LEU A 284 -16.32 22.94 -6.24
C LEU A 284 -15.28 22.92 -7.37
N ASP A 285 -14.46 23.97 -7.47
CA ASP A 285 -13.38 24.06 -8.47
C ASP A 285 -12.24 23.07 -8.12
N PRO A 286 -11.89 22.09 -9.00
CA PRO A 286 -10.82 21.13 -8.74
C PRO A 286 -9.44 21.75 -8.46
N TRP A 287 -9.16 22.96 -8.99
CA TRP A 287 -7.91 23.69 -8.75
C TRP A 287 -8.04 24.80 -7.71
N SER A 288 -9.24 24.98 -7.15
CA SER A 288 -9.50 25.90 -6.04
C SER A 288 -10.52 25.29 -5.05
N PRO A 289 -10.25 24.10 -4.47
CA PRO A 289 -11.24 23.30 -3.76
C PRO A 289 -11.44 23.78 -2.31
N PHE A 290 -11.77 25.07 -2.13
CA PHE A 290 -11.92 25.73 -0.83
C PHE A 290 -13.35 26.21 -0.56
N GLU A 291 -14.10 26.52 -1.62
CA GLU A 291 -15.42 27.14 -1.56
C GLU A 291 -16.35 26.50 -2.59
N ILE A 292 -17.61 26.28 -2.21
CA ILE A 292 -18.67 25.81 -3.12
C ILE A 292 -19.42 27.03 -3.64
N SER A 293 -19.61 27.11 -4.96
CA SER A 293 -20.28 28.23 -5.65
C SER A 293 -21.29 27.73 -6.68
N PRO A 294 -22.19 28.62 -7.18
CA PRO A 294 -22.99 28.35 -8.36
C PRO A 294 -22.13 28.06 -9.59
N ALA A 295 -22.61 27.12 -10.40
CA ALA A 295 -22.02 26.75 -11.68
C ALA A 295 -23.10 26.34 -12.68
N THR A 296 -22.77 26.37 -13.97
CA THR A 296 -23.68 26.05 -15.07
C THR A 296 -23.11 24.93 -15.95
N VAL A 297 -23.96 23.99 -16.36
CA VAL A 297 -23.63 23.04 -17.44
C VAL A 297 -23.63 23.83 -18.76
N VAL A 298 -22.46 24.16 -19.27
CA VAL A 298 -22.31 24.97 -20.50
C VAL A 298 -22.22 24.12 -21.78
N LYS A 299 -21.91 22.83 -21.65
CA LYS A 299 -21.83 21.89 -22.78
C LYS A 299 -22.13 20.46 -22.31
N VAL A 300 -22.73 19.65 -23.18
CA VAL A 300 -22.74 18.18 -23.07
C VAL A 300 -21.91 17.64 -24.24
N PHE A 301 -21.05 16.66 -23.99
CA PHE A 301 -20.20 16.05 -25.02
C PHE A 301 -20.84 14.77 -25.57
N ASP A 302 -21.25 13.86 -24.67
CA ASP A 302 -21.86 12.58 -24.98
C ASP A 302 -22.81 12.13 -23.84
N GLU A 303 -23.01 10.82 -23.63
CA GLU A 303 -23.86 10.28 -22.56
C GLU A 303 -23.16 10.21 -21.18
N LYS A 304 -21.83 10.37 -21.14
CA LYS A 304 -20.96 10.20 -19.97
C LYS A 304 -20.39 11.53 -19.47
N TYR A 305 -20.13 12.47 -20.37
CA TYR A 305 -19.36 13.67 -20.09
C TYR A 305 -20.06 15.00 -20.47
N PHE A 306 -19.89 15.99 -19.60
CA PHE A 306 -20.41 17.36 -19.74
C PHE A 306 -19.41 18.39 -19.19
N LEU A 307 -19.47 19.63 -19.65
CA LEU A 307 -18.63 20.74 -19.18
C LEU A 307 -19.40 21.57 -18.16
N VAL A 308 -18.83 21.73 -16.97
CA VAL A 308 -19.32 22.65 -15.94
C VAL A 308 -18.42 23.89 -15.94
N GLU A 309 -19.04 25.07 -15.95
CA GLU A 309 -18.38 26.37 -15.80
C GLU A 309 -18.82 27.03 -14.49
N MET A 310 -17.85 27.49 -13.69
CA MET A 310 -18.12 28.25 -12.46
C MET A 310 -18.73 29.59 -12.83
N ASP A 311 -19.87 29.95 -12.25
CA ASP A 311 -20.60 31.16 -12.61
C ASP A 311 -19.77 32.42 -12.25
N ASP A 312 -19.60 33.32 -13.22
CA ASP A 312 -18.93 34.61 -13.07
C ASP A 312 -19.78 35.70 -13.74
N LEU A 313 -20.11 36.75 -12.98
CA LEU A 313 -20.96 37.87 -13.40
C LEU A 313 -20.15 39.13 -13.70
N ARG A 314 -18.81 39.07 -13.61
CA ARG A 314 -17.92 40.17 -13.98
C ARG A 314 -17.91 40.38 -15.50
N PRO A 315 -17.57 41.59 -15.98
CA PRO A 315 -17.44 41.86 -17.41
C PRO A 315 -16.45 40.93 -18.12
N GLU A 316 -16.71 40.71 -19.41
CA GLU A 316 -15.87 40.00 -20.38
C GLU A 316 -14.38 40.40 -20.26
N GLY A 317 -13.49 39.41 -20.32
CA GLY A 317 -12.04 39.57 -20.14
C GLY A 317 -11.43 38.81 -18.96
N HIS A 318 -12.26 38.15 -18.13
CA HIS A 318 -11.82 37.20 -17.12
C HIS A 318 -11.82 35.77 -17.68
N THR A 319 -10.76 35.00 -17.44
CA THR A 319 -10.74 33.57 -17.77
C THR A 319 -11.75 32.82 -16.88
N ARG A 320 -12.84 32.33 -17.49
CA ARG A 320 -13.82 31.52 -16.79
C ARG A 320 -13.24 30.15 -16.44
N ARG A 321 -13.57 29.63 -15.27
CA ARG A 321 -13.03 28.36 -14.77
C ARG A 321 -14.03 27.26 -15.11
N SER A 322 -13.60 26.29 -15.93
CA SER A 322 -14.42 25.15 -16.33
C SER A 322 -13.67 23.84 -16.19
N PHE A 323 -14.42 22.75 -16.02
CA PHE A 323 -13.93 21.39 -15.89
C PHE A 323 -14.94 20.39 -16.46
N VAL A 324 -14.42 19.32 -17.05
CA VAL A 324 -15.23 18.22 -17.56
C VAL A 324 -15.67 17.34 -16.38
N CYS A 325 -16.97 17.12 -16.28
CA CYS A 325 -17.60 16.27 -15.29
C CYS A 325 -18.19 15.01 -15.94
N HIS A 326 -18.34 13.99 -15.12
CA HIS A 326 -19.17 12.81 -15.35
C HIS A 326 -20.14 12.63 -14.17
N VAL A 327 -21.10 11.70 -14.26
CA VAL A 327 -22.15 11.53 -13.22
C VAL A 327 -21.60 11.18 -11.81
N ASN A 328 -20.36 10.71 -11.72
CA ASN A 328 -19.70 10.36 -10.46
C ASN A 328 -18.63 11.38 -10.01
N SER A 329 -18.47 12.51 -10.72
CA SER A 329 -17.48 13.52 -10.32
C SER A 329 -17.82 14.08 -8.92
N PRO A 330 -16.86 14.12 -7.98
CA PRO A 330 -17.16 14.49 -6.60
C PRO A 330 -17.51 15.98 -6.42
N GLY A 331 -16.99 16.86 -7.27
CA GLY A 331 -17.11 18.32 -7.12
C GLY A 331 -18.44 18.94 -7.57
N ILE A 332 -19.52 18.17 -7.77
CA ILE A 332 -20.81 18.66 -8.25
C ILE A 332 -21.98 18.26 -7.33
N PHE A 333 -22.87 19.21 -7.06
CA PHE A 333 -23.94 19.05 -6.07
C PHE A 333 -25.27 19.65 -6.57
N PRO A 334 -26.44 19.10 -6.17
CA PRO A 334 -27.73 19.68 -6.51
C PRO A 334 -27.92 21.04 -5.84
N VAL A 335 -28.75 21.90 -6.45
CA VAL A 335 -29.09 23.21 -5.89
C VAL A 335 -29.64 23.09 -4.45
N GLN A 336 -29.18 24.01 -3.59
CA GLN A 336 -29.36 24.05 -2.13
C GLN A 336 -28.67 22.90 -1.36
N TRP A 337 -27.69 22.18 -1.93
CA TRP A 337 -26.97 21.14 -1.19
C TRP A 337 -26.18 21.71 -0.01
N SER A 338 -25.45 22.81 -0.23
CA SER A 338 -24.65 23.49 0.80
C SER A 338 -25.53 23.93 1.96
N LEU A 339 -26.65 24.60 1.66
CA LEU A 339 -27.66 25.02 2.65
C LEU A 339 -28.22 23.84 3.47
N LYS A 340 -28.52 22.70 2.82
CA LYS A 340 -29.02 21.48 3.48
C LYS A 340 -27.98 20.83 4.41
N ASN A 341 -26.69 21.10 4.20
CA ASN A 341 -25.57 20.57 5.00
C ASN A 341 -24.98 21.60 5.98
N GLY A 342 -25.57 22.81 6.09
CA GLY A 342 -25.08 23.88 6.96
C GLY A 342 -23.78 24.55 6.47
N ILE A 343 -23.52 24.50 5.17
CA ILE A 343 -22.36 25.09 4.50
C ILE A 343 -22.77 26.41 3.84
N HIS A 344 -21.97 27.45 4.01
CA HIS A 344 -22.15 28.72 3.31
C HIS A 344 -21.73 28.58 1.84
N ILE A 345 -22.62 28.93 0.91
CA ILE A 345 -22.31 28.97 -0.52
C ILE A 345 -21.68 30.32 -0.88
N SER A 346 -20.54 30.31 -1.57
CA SER A 346 -19.90 31.55 -2.03
C SER A 346 -20.61 32.07 -3.28
N PRO A 347 -21.10 33.33 -3.30
CA PRO A 347 -21.77 33.91 -4.46
C PRO A 347 -20.82 33.99 -5.67
N PRO A 348 -21.36 33.96 -6.91
CA PRO A 348 -20.54 34.08 -8.10
C PRO A 348 -19.88 35.48 -8.15
N PRO A 349 -18.60 35.60 -8.57
CA PRO A 349 -17.92 36.89 -8.60
C PRO A 349 -18.71 37.95 -9.38
N GLY A 350 -18.86 39.14 -8.82
CA GLY A 350 -19.68 40.21 -9.41
C GLY A 350 -21.17 40.18 -9.05
N TYR A 351 -21.63 39.21 -8.25
CA TYR A 351 -22.99 39.24 -7.67
C TYR A 351 -23.20 40.48 -6.79
N PRO A 352 -24.33 41.22 -6.92
CA PRO A 352 -24.51 42.50 -6.24
C PRO A 352 -25.09 42.42 -4.82
N GLY A 353 -25.61 41.25 -4.41
CA GLY A 353 -26.17 41.03 -3.07
C GLY A 353 -25.12 40.57 -2.06
N GLN A 354 -25.30 40.92 -0.79
CA GLN A 354 -24.48 40.38 0.30
C GLN A 354 -24.87 38.94 0.64
N ASP A 355 -26.18 38.65 0.63
CA ASP A 355 -26.73 37.31 0.80
C ASP A 355 -27.07 36.69 -0.56
N PHE A 356 -26.69 35.44 -0.78
CA PHE A 356 -27.02 34.70 -2.01
C PHE A 356 -28.30 33.88 -1.83
N ASP A 357 -29.28 34.07 -2.71
CA ASP A 357 -30.47 33.21 -2.79
C ASP A 357 -30.58 32.52 -4.15
N TRP A 358 -30.82 31.22 -4.10
CA TRP A 358 -30.92 30.38 -5.30
C TRP A 358 -32.18 30.65 -6.14
N ALA A 359 -33.31 31.01 -5.53
CA ALA A 359 -34.56 31.21 -6.26
C ALA A 359 -34.56 32.53 -7.04
N ASP A 360 -34.10 33.62 -6.43
CA ASP A 360 -33.92 34.89 -7.14
C ASP A 360 -32.77 34.80 -8.17
N TYR A 361 -31.68 34.06 -7.90
CA TYR A 361 -30.61 33.87 -8.89
C TYR A 361 -31.04 33.05 -10.13
N LEU A 362 -31.76 31.93 -9.94
CA LEU A 362 -32.33 31.14 -11.05
C LEU A 362 -33.27 31.99 -11.91
N LYS A 363 -34.11 32.79 -11.25
CA LYS A 363 -35.06 33.73 -11.88
C LYS A 363 -34.36 34.89 -12.60
N GLN A 364 -33.24 35.39 -12.08
CA GLN A 364 -32.41 36.41 -12.75
C GLN A 364 -31.74 35.85 -14.02
N CYS A 365 -31.24 34.61 -13.97
CA CYS A 365 -30.60 33.96 -15.10
C CYS A 365 -31.58 33.37 -16.13
N GLY A 366 -32.86 33.20 -15.79
CA GLY A 366 -33.83 32.49 -16.63
C GLY A 366 -33.49 31.01 -16.81
N ALA A 367 -32.86 30.39 -15.81
CA ALA A 367 -32.29 29.05 -15.87
C ALA A 367 -32.98 28.08 -14.89
N GLU A 368 -32.87 26.78 -15.15
CA GLU A 368 -33.40 25.72 -14.28
C GLU A 368 -32.31 25.08 -13.43
N ALA A 369 -32.67 24.65 -12.22
CA ALA A 369 -31.79 23.86 -11.36
C ALA A 369 -31.64 22.43 -11.89
N ALA A 370 -30.42 21.91 -11.88
CA ALA A 370 -30.15 20.50 -12.13
C ALA A 370 -30.94 19.64 -11.12
N PRO A 371 -31.89 18.79 -11.58
CA PRO A 371 -32.76 18.06 -10.67
C PRO A 371 -32.00 16.93 -9.97
N GLN A 372 -32.43 16.57 -8.75
CA GLN A 372 -31.78 15.58 -7.90
C GLN A 372 -31.46 14.24 -8.59
N ARG A 373 -32.25 13.85 -9.60
CA ARG A 373 -32.05 12.63 -10.42
C ARG A 373 -30.80 12.63 -11.29
N CYS A 374 -30.19 13.79 -11.54
CA CYS A 374 -28.93 13.90 -12.29
C CYS A 374 -27.69 13.56 -11.43
N PHE A 375 -27.86 13.51 -10.11
CA PHE A 375 -26.79 13.27 -9.14
C PHE A 375 -26.89 11.85 -8.57
N PRO A 376 -25.76 11.22 -8.20
CA PRO A 376 -25.75 9.88 -7.64
C PRO A 376 -26.45 9.84 -6.27
N PRO A 377 -26.98 8.68 -5.86
CA PRO A 377 -27.55 8.50 -4.52
C PRO A 377 -26.47 8.69 -3.45
N SER A 378 -26.84 9.28 -2.31
CA SER A 378 -25.90 9.69 -1.26
C SER A 378 -25.22 8.48 -0.59
N VAL A 379 -23.92 8.32 -0.84
CA VAL A 379 -23.06 7.39 -0.09
C VAL A 379 -22.96 7.89 1.35
N SER A 380 -23.28 7.01 2.30
CA SER A 380 -23.50 7.36 3.73
C SER A 380 -22.73 6.50 4.74
N GLU A 381 -21.98 5.49 4.28
CA GLU A 381 -21.16 4.62 5.13
C GLU A 381 -19.66 4.77 4.79
N HIS A 382 -18.90 5.35 5.72
CA HIS A 382 -17.43 5.43 5.69
C HIS A 382 -16.87 5.62 7.12
N GLU A 383 -15.56 5.38 7.33
CA GLU A 383 -14.96 5.41 8.68
C GLU A 383 -14.36 6.78 9.09
N PHE A 384 -14.24 7.75 8.16
CA PHE A 384 -13.70 9.10 8.39
C PHE A 384 -14.50 9.93 9.42
N LYS A 385 -13.80 10.67 10.30
CA LYS A 385 -14.38 11.47 11.39
C LYS A 385 -13.57 12.75 11.65
N GLU A 386 -14.22 13.75 12.22
CA GLU A 386 -13.59 14.97 12.73
C GLU A 386 -12.49 14.62 13.78
N ASN A 387 -11.39 15.37 13.78
CA ASN A 387 -10.15 15.13 14.52
C ASN A 387 -9.40 13.80 14.21
N MET A 388 -9.67 13.18 13.05
CA MET A 388 -8.75 12.20 12.47
C MET A 388 -7.66 12.89 11.64
N LYS A 389 -6.50 12.24 11.49
CA LYS A 389 -5.41 12.67 10.61
C LYS A 389 -5.17 11.69 9.46
N LEU A 390 -4.79 12.26 8.32
CA LEU A 390 -4.40 11.58 7.08
C LEU A 390 -3.27 12.36 6.39
N GLU A 391 -2.71 11.83 5.30
CA GLU A 391 -1.79 12.55 4.41
C GLU A 391 -2.58 13.08 3.20
N ALA A 392 -2.42 14.34 2.82
CA ALA A 392 -3.17 14.94 1.70
C ALA A 392 -2.32 15.84 0.82
N VAL A 393 -2.67 15.90 -0.45
CA VAL A 393 -2.00 16.76 -1.43
C VAL A 393 -2.37 18.22 -1.22
N ASN A 394 -1.39 19.11 -1.38
CA ASN A 394 -1.65 20.54 -1.48
C ASN A 394 -2.23 20.89 -2.86
N PRO A 395 -3.49 21.33 -2.98
CA PRO A 395 -4.10 21.64 -4.28
C PRO A 395 -3.44 22.84 -4.99
N LEU A 396 -2.71 23.69 -4.27
CA LEU A 396 -1.94 24.81 -4.84
C LEU A 396 -0.50 24.44 -5.21
N LEU A 397 -0.01 23.28 -4.76
CA LEU A 397 1.33 22.76 -5.03
C LEU A 397 1.27 21.21 -5.10
N PRO A 398 0.78 20.59 -6.20
CA PRO A 398 0.46 19.15 -6.21
C PRO A 398 1.65 18.19 -6.00
N GLU A 399 2.89 18.69 -6.07
CA GLU A 399 4.13 18.00 -5.67
C GLU A 399 4.33 17.89 -4.15
N GLU A 400 3.54 18.62 -3.34
CA GLU A 400 3.63 18.64 -1.88
C GLU A 400 2.49 17.83 -1.26
N VAL A 401 2.83 16.74 -0.57
CA VAL A 401 1.92 16.04 0.36
C VAL A 401 2.18 16.55 1.79
N CYS A 402 1.11 16.93 2.48
CA CYS A 402 1.09 17.46 3.83
C CYS A 402 0.46 16.47 4.81
N ILE A 403 0.74 16.63 6.10
CA ILE A 403 -0.16 16.09 7.13
C ILE A 403 -1.48 16.88 7.07
N ALA A 404 -2.62 16.24 7.17
CA ALA A 404 -3.92 16.91 7.19
C ALA A 404 -4.79 16.43 8.35
N THR A 405 -5.50 17.36 8.98
CA THR A 405 -6.53 17.07 9.99
C THR A 405 -7.92 17.24 9.39
N ILE A 406 -8.80 16.27 9.60
CA ILE A 406 -10.23 16.38 9.27
C ILE A 406 -10.88 17.29 10.31
N THR A 407 -11.33 18.46 9.89
CA THR A 407 -11.96 19.47 10.76
C THR A 407 -13.48 19.38 10.75
N ALA A 408 -14.08 19.07 9.58
CA ALA A 408 -15.51 18.82 9.43
C ALA A 408 -15.80 17.64 8.48
N VAL A 409 -16.92 16.95 8.71
CA VAL A 409 -17.44 15.89 7.83
C VAL A 409 -18.90 16.16 7.48
N ARG A 410 -19.25 16.27 6.20
CA ARG A 410 -20.63 16.53 5.73
C ARG A 410 -20.99 15.61 4.57
N GLY A 411 -21.80 14.58 4.85
CA GLY A 411 -22.00 13.48 3.90
C GLY A 411 -20.67 12.82 3.53
N PRO A 412 -20.42 12.46 2.26
CA PRO A 412 -19.16 11.88 1.80
C PRO A 412 -18.03 12.91 1.60
N TYR A 413 -18.11 14.09 2.21
CA TYR A 413 -17.12 15.18 2.05
C TYR A 413 -16.42 15.53 3.36
N LEU A 414 -15.12 15.80 3.24
CA LEU A 414 -14.19 16.12 4.32
C LEU A 414 -13.66 17.54 4.12
N TRP A 415 -13.60 18.30 5.21
CA TRP A 415 -12.85 19.54 5.30
C TRP A 415 -11.49 19.22 5.93
N LEU A 416 -10.42 19.59 5.24
CA LEU A 416 -9.05 19.25 5.59
C LEU A 416 -8.22 20.51 5.85
N GLN A 417 -7.80 20.69 7.11
CA GLN A 417 -6.73 21.63 7.43
C GLN A 417 -5.39 20.96 7.12
N LEU A 418 -4.72 21.42 6.06
CA LEU A 418 -3.34 21.03 5.77
C LEU A 418 -2.38 21.65 6.80
N GLU A 419 -1.46 20.84 7.32
CA GLU A 419 -0.43 21.24 8.27
C GLU A 419 0.96 21.05 7.66
N GLY A 420 1.91 21.92 7.99
CA GLY A 420 3.31 21.80 7.54
C GLY A 420 3.59 22.30 6.12
N SER A 421 2.56 22.59 5.31
CA SER A 421 2.71 23.17 3.96
C SER A 421 3.63 24.40 3.94
N LYS A 422 4.45 24.49 2.88
CA LYS A 422 5.38 25.61 2.63
C LYS A 422 4.69 26.99 2.56
N LYS A 423 3.39 27.04 2.24
CA LYS A 423 2.56 28.26 2.21
C LYS A 423 1.26 27.98 2.97
N PRO A 424 0.68 28.95 3.70
CA PRO A 424 -0.68 28.80 4.21
C PRO A 424 -1.66 28.56 3.06
N VAL A 425 -2.46 27.51 3.17
CA VAL A 425 -3.54 27.13 2.25
C VAL A 425 -4.85 27.21 3.04
N PRO A 426 -5.98 27.65 2.45
CA PRO A 426 -7.29 27.48 3.09
C PRO A 426 -7.59 26.01 3.37
N GLU A 427 -8.57 25.78 4.23
CA GLU A 427 -9.15 24.46 4.44
C GLU A 427 -9.71 23.91 3.13
N CYS A 428 -9.26 22.73 2.68
CA CYS A 428 -9.68 22.17 1.40
C CYS A 428 -10.78 21.12 1.58
N ILE A 429 -11.72 21.13 0.63
CA ILE A 429 -12.90 20.25 0.59
C ILE A 429 -12.58 19.09 -0.35
N VAL A 430 -12.69 17.85 0.12
CA VAL A 430 -12.46 16.64 -0.69
C VAL A 430 -13.54 15.59 -0.46
N SER A 431 -13.77 14.74 -1.46
CA SER A 431 -14.57 13.51 -1.27
C SER A 431 -13.75 12.45 -0.53
N VAL A 432 -14.43 11.60 0.26
CA VAL A 432 -13.86 10.36 0.83
C VAL A 432 -13.36 9.37 -0.22
N GLU A 433 -13.72 9.55 -1.49
CA GLU A 433 -13.24 8.76 -2.63
C GLU A 433 -12.13 9.46 -3.44
N SER A 434 -11.64 10.63 -2.99
CA SER A 434 -10.54 11.34 -3.65
C SER A 434 -9.28 10.48 -3.78
N MET A 435 -8.54 10.65 -4.87
CA MET A 435 -7.25 9.98 -5.14
C MET A 435 -6.03 10.80 -4.66
N ASP A 436 -6.27 11.92 -3.98
CA ASP A 436 -5.26 12.83 -3.42
C ASP A 436 -5.28 12.86 -1.87
N ILE A 437 -5.85 11.82 -1.24
CA ILE A 437 -5.79 11.58 0.22
C ILE A 437 -5.30 10.16 0.52
N PHE A 438 -4.43 10.03 1.51
CA PHE A 438 -3.67 8.81 1.78
C PHE A 438 -3.59 8.49 3.28
N PRO A 439 -3.41 7.21 3.67
CA PRO A 439 -3.17 6.85 5.07
C PRO A 439 -1.83 7.38 5.57
N LEU A 440 -1.72 7.62 6.88
CA LEU A 440 -0.45 8.00 7.51
C LEU A 440 0.63 6.94 7.26
N GLY A 441 1.83 7.40 6.89
CA GLY A 441 2.93 6.55 6.45
C GLY A 441 2.95 6.25 4.95
N TRP A 442 2.04 6.81 4.13
CA TRP A 442 2.09 6.64 2.68
C TRP A 442 3.34 7.30 2.09
N CYS A 443 3.71 8.51 2.54
CA CYS A 443 4.96 9.18 2.18
C CYS A 443 6.19 8.33 2.54
N GLU A 444 6.29 7.84 3.79
CA GLU A 444 7.35 6.94 4.28
C GLU A 444 7.47 5.70 3.38
N THR A 445 6.32 5.05 3.09
CA THR A 445 6.25 3.81 2.29
C THR A 445 6.68 4.00 0.84
N ASN A 446 6.54 5.21 0.27
CA ASN A 446 6.89 5.51 -1.11
C ASN A 446 8.18 6.30 -1.29
N GLY A 447 8.86 6.68 -0.20
CA GLY A 447 10.02 7.57 -0.25
C GLY A 447 9.71 9.02 -0.64
N HIS A 448 8.45 9.44 -0.56
CA HIS A 448 8.02 10.80 -0.91
C HIS A 448 8.21 11.76 0.29
N PRO A 449 8.75 12.98 0.10
CA PRO A 449 8.90 13.94 1.19
C PRO A 449 7.54 14.43 1.72
N LEU A 450 7.29 14.17 3.00
CA LEU A 450 6.13 14.69 3.73
C LEU A 450 6.43 16.11 4.27
N SER A 451 5.57 17.09 3.95
CA SER A 451 5.64 18.42 4.56
C SER A 451 5.17 18.37 6.02
N THR A 452 6.14 18.34 6.94
CA THR A 452 5.93 18.19 8.39
C THR A 452 5.84 19.54 9.12
N PRO A 453 4.92 19.72 10.08
CA PRO A 453 4.85 20.94 10.89
C PRO A 453 6.11 21.15 11.72
N ARG A 454 6.59 22.40 11.83
CA ARG A 454 7.77 22.74 12.66
C ARG A 454 7.67 22.33 14.12
N ARG A 455 6.45 22.12 14.66
CA ARG A 455 6.23 21.62 16.03
C ARG A 455 6.45 20.11 16.16
N ALA A 456 6.17 19.32 15.13
CA ALA A 456 6.30 17.87 15.17
C ALA A 456 7.78 17.38 15.22
N ARG A 457 8.75 18.25 14.91
CA ARG A 457 10.20 17.99 15.05
C ARG A 457 10.67 18.25 16.49
N VAL A 458 10.17 17.47 17.45
CA VAL A 458 10.37 17.69 18.90
C VAL A 458 11.82 17.44 19.35
N HIS A 459 12.46 18.46 19.93
CA HIS A 459 13.77 18.28 20.59
C HIS A 459 13.63 17.53 21.91
N LYS A 460 14.39 16.44 22.10
CA LYS A 460 14.42 15.63 23.34
C LYS A 460 15.09 16.37 24.51
N GLN A 461 14.41 17.33 25.12
CA GLN A 461 14.81 17.88 26.43
C GLN A 461 14.67 16.80 27.51
N ARG A 462 15.80 16.22 27.91
CA ARG A 462 15.90 15.33 29.07
C ARG A 462 15.52 16.07 30.36
N LYS A 463 14.25 15.99 30.76
CA LYS A 463 13.78 16.42 32.09
C LYS A 463 14.30 15.43 33.14
N ILE A 464 15.51 15.70 33.65
CA ILE A 464 16.12 14.91 34.72
C ILE A 464 15.32 15.12 36.01
N ALA A 465 14.57 14.11 36.42
CA ALA A 465 13.98 14.06 37.76
C ALA A 465 15.10 13.86 38.79
N VAL A 466 15.37 14.87 39.61
CA VAL A 466 16.43 14.82 40.63
C VAL A 466 15.96 14.02 41.84
N VAL A 467 16.54 12.83 42.03
CA VAL A 467 16.45 12.06 43.28
C VAL A 467 17.79 12.18 44.00
N GLN A 468 17.78 12.61 45.27
CA GLN A 468 19.01 12.73 46.07
C GLN A 468 19.42 11.39 46.71
N PRO A 469 20.71 11.14 46.98
CA PRO A 469 21.22 9.78 47.15
C PRO A 469 21.66 9.42 48.58
N GLU A 470 21.54 8.13 48.93
CA GLU A 470 22.25 7.50 50.06
C GLU A 470 23.28 6.46 49.57
N LYS A 471 24.55 6.87 49.55
CA LYS A 471 25.75 6.27 50.18
C LYS A 471 25.86 4.72 50.36
N GLN A 472 27.01 4.02 50.22
CA GLN A 472 28.42 4.26 49.77
C GLN A 472 29.22 2.91 49.93
N ILE A 473 30.40 2.56 49.34
CA ILE A 473 31.30 3.19 48.34
C ILE A 473 31.72 2.23 47.16
N PRO A 474 32.56 1.15 47.28
CA PRO A 474 33.49 0.80 46.16
C PRO A 474 33.82 -0.71 45.83
N SER A 475 34.05 -1.05 44.54
CA SER A 475 35.17 -1.92 44.06
C SER A 475 35.27 -1.87 42.52
N SER A 476 36.03 -0.94 41.94
CA SER A 476 37.37 -1.14 41.32
C SER A 476 37.41 -1.76 39.89
N ARG A 477 37.95 -0.99 38.94
CA ARG A 477 38.26 -1.33 37.52
C ARG A 477 39.69 -1.95 37.39
N PRO A 478 40.39 -2.01 36.22
CA PRO A 478 40.01 -1.95 34.78
C PRO A 478 40.74 -3.02 33.88
N VAL A 479 40.76 -2.81 32.54
CA VAL A 479 41.87 -3.08 31.56
C VAL A 479 41.70 -4.18 30.47
N HIS A 480 41.39 -3.69 29.25
CA HIS A 480 41.96 -3.97 27.90
C HIS A 480 41.86 -5.33 27.15
N GLU A 481 41.85 -5.15 25.81
CA GLU A 481 42.40 -5.95 24.70
C GLU A 481 41.97 -7.43 24.52
N GLY A 482 41.57 -7.90 23.33
CA GLY A 482 41.45 -7.27 22.00
C GLY A 482 42.46 -7.80 20.99
N LEU A 483 41.99 -8.46 19.92
CA LEU A 483 42.81 -8.96 18.81
C LEU A 483 42.00 -8.97 17.50
N LYS A 484 42.69 -8.80 16.36
CA LYS A 484 42.11 -8.73 15.00
C LYS A 484 42.66 -9.83 14.09
N SER A 485 41.82 -10.32 13.19
CA SER A 485 42.19 -10.84 11.86
C SER A 485 40.94 -10.74 10.98
N GLN A 486 40.89 -9.81 10.03
CA GLN A 486 41.35 -9.98 8.63
C GLN A 486 40.65 -11.16 7.95
N GLU A 487 39.60 -10.93 7.16
CA GLU A 487 39.55 -10.28 5.82
C GLU A 487 39.83 -11.27 4.69
N LEU A 488 38.87 -11.39 3.78
CA LEU A 488 39.08 -11.70 2.36
C LEU A 488 37.81 -11.30 1.60
N ASN A 489 37.89 -10.20 0.86
CA ASN A 489 36.79 -9.69 0.03
C ASN A 489 36.90 -10.24 -1.40
N SER A 490 35.75 -10.53 -2.01
CA SER A 490 35.54 -10.32 -3.45
C SER A 490 34.11 -9.82 -3.66
N ALA A 491 33.96 -8.80 -4.50
CA ALA A 491 32.70 -8.10 -4.72
C ALA A 491 32.02 -8.56 -6.01
N ASP A 492 30.70 -8.52 -6.06
CA ASP A 492 29.97 -7.44 -6.76
C ASP A 492 28.47 -7.78 -6.86
N SER A 493 27.62 -6.97 -6.23
CA SER A 493 26.17 -6.98 -6.46
C SER A 493 25.52 -5.70 -5.97
N VAL A 494 24.74 -5.05 -6.85
CA VAL A 494 23.99 -3.82 -6.52
C VAL A 494 22.88 -4.17 -5.51
N THR A 495 23.08 -3.81 -4.24
CA THR A 495 22.15 -4.14 -3.16
C THR A 495 21.62 -2.92 -2.43
N ILE A 496 20.39 -2.53 -2.79
CA ILE A 496 19.49 -1.70 -1.98
C ILE A 496 18.28 -2.59 -1.64
N ASN A 497 17.67 -2.40 -0.46
CA ASN A 497 16.55 -3.19 0.12
C ASN A 497 16.84 -4.52 0.85
N GLY A 498 18.09 -4.85 1.18
CA GLY A 498 18.39 -6.02 2.04
C GLY A 498 17.84 -5.92 3.49
N LYS A 499 17.76 -4.71 4.06
CA LYS A 499 17.48 -4.47 5.50
C LYS A 499 16.08 -4.87 5.98
N TYR A 500 15.07 -4.82 5.11
CA TYR A 500 13.66 -5.06 5.46
C TYR A 500 13.12 -6.41 4.94
N CYS A 501 13.99 -7.21 4.30
CA CYS A 501 13.63 -8.51 3.73
C CYS A 501 13.78 -9.64 4.76
N CYS A 502 12.64 -10.14 5.24
CA CYS A 502 12.56 -11.28 6.15
C CYS A 502 13.07 -12.56 5.48
N PRO A 503 13.96 -13.33 6.13
CA PRO A 503 14.25 -14.70 5.71
C PRO A 503 13.01 -15.60 5.81
N LYS A 504 13.07 -16.78 5.18
CA LYS A 504 12.06 -17.84 5.35
C LYS A 504 11.95 -18.24 6.82
N ILE A 505 10.74 -18.14 7.39
CA ILE A 505 10.45 -18.57 8.76
C ILE A 505 9.88 -19.98 8.71
N TYR A 506 10.67 -20.95 9.13
CA TYR A 506 10.28 -22.36 9.17
C TYR A 506 9.46 -22.68 10.41
N PHE A 507 8.45 -23.55 10.26
CA PHE A 507 7.77 -24.19 11.37
C PHE A 507 8.39 -25.57 11.60
N ASN A 508 9.14 -25.72 12.68
CA ASN A 508 9.87 -26.95 12.99
C ASN A 508 8.93 -27.92 13.74
N HIS A 509 8.01 -28.57 13.00
CA HIS A 509 6.88 -29.37 13.54
C HIS A 509 7.27 -30.47 14.56
N ARG A 510 8.53 -30.90 14.59
CA ARG A 510 9.05 -31.89 15.55
C ARG A 510 9.38 -31.31 16.94
N CYS A 511 9.55 -29.99 17.04
CA CYS A 511 9.88 -29.29 18.29
C CYS A 511 8.73 -29.29 19.31
N PHE A 512 9.07 -29.07 20.59
CA PHE A 512 8.08 -28.97 21.66
C PHE A 512 7.18 -27.74 21.49
N SER A 513 5.86 -27.96 21.41
CA SER A 513 4.83 -26.95 21.10
C SER A 513 4.36 -26.12 22.29
N GLY A 514 4.87 -26.37 23.50
CA GLY A 514 4.40 -25.70 24.72
C GLY A 514 2.99 -26.11 25.17
N PRO A 515 2.40 -25.39 26.14
CA PRO A 515 1.07 -25.65 26.67
C PRO A 515 -0.06 -24.92 25.92
N TYR A 516 0.25 -23.85 25.17
CA TYR A 516 -0.75 -23.01 24.47
C TYR A 516 -1.14 -23.53 23.08
N LEU A 517 -0.19 -24.12 22.36
CA LEU A 517 -0.34 -24.52 20.95
C LEU A 517 -0.74 -26.00 20.83
N ASN A 518 -1.66 -26.31 19.92
CA ASN A 518 -2.08 -27.68 19.66
C ASN A 518 -1.07 -28.36 18.72
N LYS A 519 -0.33 -29.36 19.21
CA LYS A 519 0.68 -30.10 18.42
C LYS A 519 0.15 -30.66 17.10
N GLY A 520 -1.12 -31.11 17.06
CA GLY A 520 -1.77 -31.58 15.84
C GLY A 520 -1.88 -30.45 14.81
N ARG A 521 -2.45 -29.30 15.21
CA ARG A 521 -2.60 -28.13 14.33
C ARG A 521 -1.27 -27.51 13.92
N ILE A 522 -0.26 -27.55 14.79
CA ILE A 522 1.10 -27.11 14.46
C ILE A 522 1.71 -28.00 13.37
N ALA A 523 1.39 -29.29 13.32
CA ALA A 523 1.78 -30.19 12.24
C ALA A 523 0.89 -30.09 10.98
N GLU A 524 -0.17 -29.27 11.01
CA GLU A 524 -0.99 -28.89 9.85
C GLU A 524 -0.63 -27.51 9.28
N LEU A 525 0.39 -26.83 9.84
CA LEU A 525 0.91 -25.57 9.30
C LEU A 525 1.82 -25.82 8.09
N PRO A 526 1.99 -24.83 7.19
CA PRO A 526 2.98 -24.90 6.12
C PRO A 526 4.40 -25.05 6.67
N GLN A 527 5.32 -25.64 5.91
CA GLN A 527 6.70 -25.83 6.34
C GLN A 527 7.43 -24.50 6.63
N CYS A 528 7.09 -23.43 5.90
CA CYS A 528 7.60 -22.08 6.15
C CYS A 528 6.68 -20.98 5.60
N VAL A 529 6.94 -19.74 6.03
CA VAL A 529 6.36 -18.49 5.50
C VAL A 529 7.50 -17.57 5.04
N GLY A 530 7.28 -16.77 3.99
CA GLY A 530 8.29 -15.88 3.42
C GLY A 530 9.24 -16.55 2.40
N PRO A 531 10.29 -15.86 1.94
CA PRO A 531 10.74 -14.53 2.37
C PRO A 531 9.78 -13.40 1.94
N GLY A 532 9.97 -12.20 2.47
CA GLY A 532 9.08 -11.05 2.19
C GLY A 532 9.32 -9.88 3.14
N ASN A 533 8.41 -8.91 3.25
CA ASN A 533 8.51 -7.84 4.24
C ASN A 533 8.45 -8.41 5.67
N CYS A 534 9.34 -7.96 6.57
CA CYS A 534 9.40 -8.41 7.97
C CYS A 534 8.07 -8.29 8.72
N VAL A 535 7.36 -7.18 8.58
CA VAL A 535 6.08 -6.96 9.28
C VAL A 535 5.03 -7.96 8.79
N LEU A 536 4.93 -8.18 7.48
CA LEU A 536 3.93 -9.04 6.85
C LEU A 536 4.20 -10.54 7.11
N VAL A 537 5.44 -11.00 6.90
CA VAL A 537 5.84 -12.40 7.11
C VAL A 537 5.62 -12.80 8.57
N LEU A 538 6.01 -11.94 9.52
CA LEU A 538 5.82 -12.21 10.94
C LEU A 538 4.35 -12.10 11.37
N ARG A 539 3.58 -11.15 10.82
CA ARG A 539 2.13 -11.04 11.07
C ARG A 539 1.37 -12.29 10.64
N GLU A 540 1.73 -12.91 9.51
CA GLU A 540 1.14 -14.18 9.08
C GLU A 540 1.59 -15.34 9.97
N VAL A 541 2.89 -15.45 10.30
CA VAL A 541 3.41 -16.47 11.24
C VAL A 541 2.68 -16.43 12.59
N LEU A 542 2.49 -15.24 13.17
CA LEU A 542 1.73 -15.07 14.42
C LEU A 542 0.25 -15.44 14.25
N THR A 543 -0.37 -15.08 13.12
CA THR A 543 -1.77 -15.41 12.82
C THR A 543 -1.98 -16.93 12.73
N LEU A 544 -1.06 -17.66 12.09
CA LEU A 544 -1.06 -19.12 12.03
C LEU A 544 -0.91 -19.74 13.42
N LEU A 545 0.03 -19.24 14.24
CA LEU A 545 0.22 -19.71 15.64
C LEU A 545 -1.01 -19.46 16.53
N ILE A 546 -1.64 -18.29 16.41
CA ILE A 546 -2.88 -17.93 17.12
C ILE A 546 -4.00 -18.93 16.75
N ASN A 547 -4.15 -19.28 15.47
CA ASN A 547 -5.17 -20.23 15.02
C ASN A 547 -4.85 -21.69 15.41
N ALA A 548 -3.57 -22.06 15.46
CA ALA A 548 -3.10 -23.36 15.95
C ALA A 548 -3.25 -23.55 17.47
N ALA A 549 -3.59 -22.51 18.23
CA ALA A 549 -3.76 -22.57 19.68
C ALA A 549 -4.95 -23.41 20.15
N TYR A 550 -4.86 -24.00 21.35
CA TYR A 550 -6.03 -24.58 22.04
C TYR A 550 -7.08 -23.50 22.40
N LYS A 551 -6.62 -22.28 22.67
CA LYS A 551 -7.43 -21.09 22.95
C LYS A 551 -6.76 -19.87 22.27
N PRO A 552 -7.14 -19.53 21.02
CA PRO A 552 -6.57 -18.41 20.27
C PRO A 552 -6.55 -17.07 21.03
N SER A 553 -7.61 -16.79 21.79
CA SER A 553 -7.73 -15.60 22.64
C SER A 553 -6.79 -15.56 23.86
N ARG A 554 -6.06 -16.65 24.14
CA ARG A 554 -5.00 -16.67 25.18
C ARG A 554 -3.64 -16.39 24.56
N VAL A 555 -3.29 -17.05 23.45
CA VAL A 555 -2.05 -16.74 22.69
C VAL A 555 -2.01 -15.27 22.29
N LEU A 556 -3.12 -14.72 21.78
CA LEU A 556 -3.23 -13.28 21.47
C LEU A 556 -3.04 -12.35 22.69
N ARG A 557 -3.18 -12.86 23.92
CA ARG A 557 -2.92 -12.11 25.16
C ARG A 557 -1.46 -12.22 25.60
N GLU A 558 -0.87 -13.42 25.60
CA GLU A 558 0.55 -13.58 25.99
C GLU A 558 1.50 -12.88 24.99
N LEU A 559 1.02 -12.60 23.77
CA LEU A 559 1.72 -11.81 22.74
C LEU A 559 1.43 -10.30 22.79
N GLN A 560 0.46 -9.85 23.59
CA GLN A 560 0.06 -8.45 23.62
C GLN A 560 1.21 -7.55 24.13
N LEU A 561 1.29 -6.32 23.61
CA LEU A 561 2.20 -5.29 24.10
C LEU A 561 1.89 -4.88 25.55
N ASP A 562 2.90 -4.95 26.42
CA ASP A 562 2.87 -4.40 27.78
C ASP A 562 3.22 -2.91 27.76
N LYS A 563 2.44 -2.10 28.49
CA LYS A 563 2.40 -0.63 28.39
C LYS A 563 3.69 0.11 28.76
N ASP A 564 4.59 -0.54 29.49
CA ASP A 564 5.80 0.08 30.06
C ASP A 564 7.09 -0.32 29.32
N SER A 565 6.96 -0.84 28.10
CA SER A 565 8.07 -1.36 27.28
C SER A 565 8.76 -0.26 26.46
N VAL A 566 10.10 -0.23 26.45
CA VAL A 566 10.86 0.74 25.64
C VAL A 566 10.91 0.31 24.17
N TRP A 567 10.41 1.17 23.29
CA TRP A 567 10.03 0.85 21.90
C TRP A 567 11.18 0.69 20.91
N HIS A 568 11.12 -0.39 20.12
CA HIS A 568 11.88 -0.53 18.87
C HIS A 568 11.10 -1.24 17.74
N GLY A 569 9.80 -1.51 17.87
CA GLY A 569 9.01 -2.33 16.94
C GLY A 569 7.90 -1.59 16.21
N CYS A 570 7.03 -2.35 15.53
CA CYS A 570 5.78 -1.88 14.91
C CYS A 570 4.58 -2.54 15.61
N GLY A 571 3.56 -1.77 15.97
CA GLY A 571 2.38 -2.24 16.70
C GLY A 571 1.28 -2.78 15.77
N GLU A 572 1.20 -4.10 15.62
CA GLU A 572 0.29 -4.76 14.67
C GLU A 572 -0.97 -5.33 15.35
N VAL A 573 -2.16 -4.99 14.84
CA VAL A 573 -3.45 -5.37 15.46
C VAL A 573 -3.92 -6.74 14.97
N LEU A 574 -3.51 -7.80 15.68
CA LEU A 574 -3.89 -9.17 15.39
C LEU A 574 -5.31 -9.49 15.92
N LYS A 575 -5.97 -10.45 15.25
CA LYS A 575 -7.38 -10.82 15.49
C LYS A 575 -7.50 -12.32 15.75
N ALA A 576 -8.25 -12.72 16.77
CA ALA A 576 -8.52 -14.13 17.09
C ALA A 576 -10.03 -14.39 17.22
N LYS A 577 -10.52 -15.51 16.68
CA LYS A 577 -11.91 -15.97 16.87
C LYS A 577 -11.94 -17.21 17.77
N TYR A 578 -12.77 -17.21 18.81
CA TYR A 578 -12.93 -18.36 19.71
C TYR A 578 -14.35 -18.42 20.30
N LYS A 579 -15.01 -19.58 20.18
CA LYS A 579 -16.40 -19.81 20.64
C LYS A 579 -17.39 -18.69 20.26
N GLY A 580 -17.38 -18.31 18.97
CA GLY A 580 -18.25 -17.25 18.42
C GLY A 580 -17.86 -15.81 18.76
N LYS A 581 -16.92 -15.59 19.71
CA LYS A 581 -16.43 -14.26 20.08
C LYS A 581 -15.16 -13.91 19.29
N SER A 582 -15.05 -12.65 18.91
CA SER A 582 -13.83 -12.09 18.30
C SER A 582 -13.04 -11.29 19.33
N TYR A 583 -11.72 -11.41 19.28
CA TYR A 583 -10.76 -10.74 20.14
C TYR A 583 -9.75 -9.99 19.25
N ARG A 584 -9.24 -8.86 19.72
CA ARG A 584 -8.18 -8.09 19.07
C ARG A 584 -7.14 -7.69 20.12
N ALA A 585 -5.86 -7.64 19.75
CA ALA A 585 -4.80 -7.05 20.57
C ALA A 585 -3.67 -6.53 19.65
N THR A 586 -2.98 -5.48 20.09
CA THR A 586 -1.77 -4.98 19.42
C THR A 586 -0.57 -5.79 19.90
N VAL A 587 0.25 -6.24 18.96
CA VAL A 587 1.44 -7.08 19.17
C VAL A 587 2.64 -6.40 18.53
N GLU A 588 3.80 -6.40 19.20
CA GLU A 588 5.03 -5.89 18.61
C GLU A 588 5.50 -6.82 17.48
N ILE A 589 5.89 -6.26 16.34
CA ILE A 589 6.55 -6.97 15.25
C ILE A 589 7.78 -6.17 14.79
N VAL A 590 8.90 -6.85 14.55
CA VAL A 590 10.15 -6.17 14.13
C VAL A 590 10.11 -5.76 12.65
N LYS A 591 10.52 -4.51 12.36
CA LYS A 591 10.59 -3.99 10.98
C LYS A 591 11.78 -4.54 10.18
N THR A 592 12.88 -4.98 10.81
CA THR A 592 14.17 -5.24 10.13
C THR A 592 14.68 -6.69 10.25
N ALA A 593 15.36 -7.17 9.21
CA ALA A 593 15.75 -8.56 9.00
C ALA A 593 16.75 -9.10 10.06
N ASP A 594 17.63 -8.24 10.56
CA ASP A 594 18.62 -8.54 11.60
C ASP A 594 17.97 -8.95 12.93
N ARG A 595 16.77 -8.40 13.25
CA ARG A 595 16.06 -8.66 14.50
C ARG A 595 15.07 -9.84 14.43
N VAL A 596 14.81 -10.36 13.22
CA VAL A 596 13.85 -11.46 12.98
C VAL A 596 14.19 -12.73 13.78
N THR A 597 15.47 -13.09 13.87
CA THR A 597 15.92 -14.30 14.58
C THR A 597 15.55 -14.26 16.07
N GLU A 598 15.90 -13.16 16.74
CA GLU A 598 15.63 -12.99 18.18
C GLU A 598 14.14 -12.79 18.45
N PHE A 599 13.43 -12.10 17.55
CA PHE A 599 11.97 -11.96 17.63
C PHE A 599 11.26 -13.33 17.65
N CYS A 600 11.62 -14.24 16.74
CA CYS A 600 11.04 -15.59 16.71
C CYS A 600 11.36 -16.36 18.00
N ARG A 601 12.61 -16.26 18.47
CA ARG A 601 13.10 -16.94 19.69
C ARG A 601 12.37 -16.44 20.94
N GLN A 602 12.24 -15.13 21.13
CA GLN A 602 11.53 -14.52 22.25
C GLN A 602 10.03 -14.81 22.22
N THR A 603 9.43 -14.82 21.03
CA THR A 603 8.02 -15.23 20.87
C THR A 603 7.80 -16.68 21.28
N CYS A 604 8.71 -17.59 20.92
CA CYS A 604 8.66 -18.97 21.39
C CYS A 604 8.76 -19.09 22.93
N ILE A 605 9.63 -18.29 23.55
CA ILE A 605 9.81 -18.26 25.01
C ILE A 605 8.55 -17.71 25.71
N LYS A 606 7.93 -16.63 25.19
CA LYS A 606 6.63 -16.11 25.68
C LYS A 606 5.51 -17.15 25.60
N LEU A 607 5.55 -18.07 24.63
CA LEU A 607 4.57 -19.15 24.44
C LEU A 607 4.96 -20.48 25.12
N GLU A 608 5.93 -20.47 26.05
CA GLU A 608 6.40 -21.63 26.82
C GLU A 608 6.73 -22.86 25.92
N CYS A 609 7.22 -22.62 24.70
CA CYS A 609 7.54 -23.67 23.74
C CYS A 609 9.05 -23.72 23.45
N CYS A 610 9.48 -24.61 22.56
CA CYS A 610 10.88 -24.68 22.14
C CYS A 610 11.31 -23.34 21.50
N PRO A 611 12.44 -22.71 21.90
CA PRO A 611 12.99 -21.52 21.26
C PRO A 611 13.21 -21.64 19.74
N ASN A 612 13.32 -22.87 19.23
CA ASN A 612 13.43 -23.19 17.81
C ASN A 612 12.13 -23.81 17.23
N LEU A 613 10.95 -23.61 17.84
CA LEU A 613 9.68 -24.10 17.29
C LEU A 613 9.37 -23.45 15.94
N PHE A 614 9.67 -22.16 15.80
CA PHE A 614 9.69 -21.49 14.51
C PHE A 614 10.82 -20.46 14.45
N GLY A 615 11.30 -20.14 13.24
CA GLY A 615 12.36 -19.16 13.03
C GLY A 615 13.10 -19.34 11.71
N PRO A 616 14.14 -18.54 11.44
CA PRO A 616 14.89 -18.59 10.18
C PRO A 616 15.72 -19.87 9.96
N ARG A 617 15.87 -20.71 11.00
CA ARG A 617 16.61 -21.98 10.95
C ARG A 617 15.64 -23.17 10.90
N MET A 618 15.72 -23.95 9.82
CA MET A 618 15.08 -25.27 9.74
C MET A 618 15.80 -26.27 10.66
N VAL A 619 15.04 -27.10 11.36
CA VAL A 619 15.52 -28.21 12.20
C VAL A 619 14.99 -29.52 11.62
N LEU A 620 15.89 -30.30 11.02
CA LEU A 620 15.54 -31.54 10.30
C LEU A 620 15.24 -32.71 11.25
N ASP A 621 16.24 -33.14 12.03
CA ASP A 621 16.16 -34.35 12.86
C ASP A 621 16.16 -34.06 14.37
N THR A 622 17.28 -33.56 14.90
CA THR A 622 17.47 -33.28 16.33
C THR A 622 17.55 -31.77 16.58
N CYS A 623 16.70 -31.27 17.47
CA CYS A 623 16.76 -29.88 17.95
C CYS A 623 17.92 -29.69 18.93
N SER A 624 18.66 -28.57 18.81
CA SER A 624 19.76 -28.20 19.72
C SER A 624 19.36 -28.20 21.20
N GLU A 625 18.12 -27.79 21.48
CA GLU A 625 17.57 -27.71 22.85
C GLU A 625 17.20 -29.09 23.43
N ASN A 626 17.44 -30.18 22.68
CA ASN A 626 16.99 -31.55 23.00
C ASN A 626 15.50 -31.67 23.37
N CYS A 627 14.67 -30.75 22.89
CA CYS A 627 13.27 -30.62 23.31
C CYS A 627 12.38 -31.84 22.97
N SER A 628 12.86 -32.75 22.11
CA SER A 628 12.20 -34.00 21.74
C SER A 628 12.23 -35.08 22.84
N VAL A 629 13.21 -35.07 23.76
CA VAL A 629 13.30 -36.01 24.89
C VAL A 629 12.70 -35.48 26.20
N LEU A 630 12.21 -34.24 26.21
CA LEU A 630 11.61 -33.60 27.38
C LEU A 630 10.09 -33.82 27.45
N THR A 631 9.67 -34.75 28.31
CA THR A 631 8.27 -34.91 28.72
C THR A 631 7.71 -33.59 29.27
N LYS A 632 6.43 -33.29 29.03
CA LYS A 632 5.76 -32.01 29.37
C LYS A 632 6.03 -31.52 30.81
N THR A 633 6.08 -32.41 31.80
CA THR A 633 6.39 -32.09 33.20
C THR A 633 7.84 -31.66 33.43
N LYS A 634 8.81 -32.25 32.71
CA LYS A 634 10.23 -31.93 32.82
C LYS A 634 10.59 -30.59 32.17
N TYR A 635 9.95 -30.21 31.07
CA TYR A 635 10.23 -28.94 30.40
C TYR A 635 9.86 -27.75 31.31
N ILE A 636 8.69 -27.80 31.96
CA ILE A 636 8.22 -26.77 32.89
C ILE A 636 9.12 -26.70 34.14
N LEU A 637 9.59 -27.84 34.67
CA LEU A 637 10.53 -27.86 35.79
C LEU A 637 11.91 -27.30 35.40
N ALA A 638 12.41 -27.60 34.19
CA ALA A 638 13.68 -27.10 33.71
C ALA A 638 13.66 -25.57 33.49
N ASP A 639 12.63 -25.04 32.83
CA ASP A 639 12.53 -23.60 32.58
C ASP A 639 12.37 -22.79 33.88
N ASN A 640 11.59 -23.28 34.85
CA ASN A 640 11.53 -22.67 36.18
C ASN A 640 12.88 -22.75 36.93
N LEU A 641 13.63 -23.85 36.80
CA LEU A 641 14.94 -23.97 37.43
C LEU A 641 15.94 -22.98 36.82
N ILE A 642 16.00 -22.88 35.48
CA ILE A 642 16.86 -21.93 34.74
C ILE A 642 16.53 -20.49 35.15
N ARG A 643 15.24 -20.12 35.19
CA ARG A 643 14.79 -18.79 35.66
C ARG A 643 15.13 -18.51 37.13
N SER A 644 15.25 -19.53 37.97
CA SER A 644 15.52 -19.39 39.41
C SER A 644 17.00 -19.35 39.81
N VAL A 645 17.89 -19.95 39.01
CA VAL A 645 19.32 -20.09 39.34
C VAL A 645 20.23 -19.18 38.48
N GLY A 646 19.75 -18.67 37.35
CA GLY A 646 20.48 -17.65 36.57
C GLY A 646 21.74 -18.16 35.86
N LEU A 647 21.91 -19.47 35.71
CA LEU A 647 23.02 -20.10 35.01
C LEU A 647 22.57 -20.60 33.62
N TRP A 648 23.09 -20.00 32.56
CA TRP A 648 23.02 -20.55 31.20
C TRP A 648 24.21 -21.47 30.87
N ASP A 649 25.35 -21.31 31.55
CA ASP A 649 26.57 -22.11 31.35
C ASP A 649 26.98 -22.85 32.64
N CYS A 650 26.51 -24.10 32.83
CA CYS A 650 27.14 -25.08 33.75
C CYS A 650 26.56 -26.52 33.68
N LEU A 651 26.36 -27.11 32.47
CA LEU A 651 26.08 -28.55 32.33
C LEU A 651 26.87 -29.25 31.20
N TYR A 652 28.12 -28.84 31.01
CA TYR A 652 29.08 -29.53 30.14
C TYR A 652 30.47 -29.60 30.78
N PHE A 653 30.66 -30.51 31.75
CA PHE A 653 31.92 -31.27 31.95
C PHE A 653 31.81 -32.23 33.14
N GLN A 654 31.56 -33.52 32.87
CA GLN A 654 32.11 -34.63 33.67
C GLN A 654 32.03 -35.94 32.87
N GLN A 655 33.16 -36.34 32.26
CA GLN A 655 33.41 -37.71 31.82
C GLN A 655 34.30 -38.39 32.86
N VAL A 656 33.81 -39.44 33.52
CA VAL A 656 34.58 -40.62 33.98
C VAL A 656 33.58 -41.79 34.18
N PRO A 657 34.00 -43.07 34.17
CA PRO A 657 33.18 -44.12 33.54
C PRO A 657 32.93 -45.36 34.43
N GLN A 658 32.49 -46.44 33.77
CA GLN A 658 32.59 -47.88 34.09
C GLN A 658 31.45 -48.62 34.83
N TYR A 659 31.22 -49.82 34.29
CA TYR A 659 30.61 -51.05 34.84
C TYR A 659 29.28 -50.99 35.62
N SER A 660 28.22 -51.44 34.94
CA SER A 660 27.82 -52.87 35.04
C SER A 660 27.24 -53.37 33.71
#